data_AF-A0A1Y2EMT7-F1
#
_entry.id   AF-A0A1Y2EMT7-F1
#
_cell.length_a   1.000
_cell.length_b   1.000
_cell.length_c   1.000
_cell.angle_alpha   90.00
_cell.angle_beta   90.00
_cell.angle_gamma   90.00
#
_symmetry.space_group_name_H-M   'P 1'
#
loop_
_entity.id
_entity.type
_entity.pdbx_description
1 polymer ?
#
loop_
_entity_poly.entity_id
_entity_poly.type
_entity_poly.pdbx_seq_one_letter_code
_entity_poly.pdbx_strand_id
1 'polypeptide(L)'
;MRHHQDMSPDEGFVHGGNNYWNTLGPRTAAHHRDGSEIPVVPLIDPSPRTSEALDRNPSSLISPLPSRPSTPSPSRHQNTPHDSPSHAPPPPWNPVSASSLVSSPITRKKLHPNATIQTECKANYANSATPRSKYSFGIKKDGIPQHHTWRLEISAVLLSLCAVAVSVILLISAHDRPLAKFDWFISFNTVISILGAVSRASLGFAIGSCLGQGKWNWFKMRSDRLIAFEKFEEASRGPWGSMWLLLWLKLRHWTALGAVVTIVLLGFEPFLQAVIDFEGRIDSIEGVTPPIIGAGIRLDSGKYYTSPGSPISAIINPANNRTWSVYPHASQPDLGMAASVYSGFYNSSSTNDQTVSFLCPSGNCTWAPFASLAVCGKCYDVMADVKREELFGTDLGTITATATNFETNYTRFSLPYISLSNMAQQKDDQFSAWMAAATITNPGRSIKFKNNHLLLSVVGVIKADDTYRLNKTIWSKTSITATECALYFCTNAYNSSVQHGRLQETVIGTWTERVPGSFSAMPGGPLGPSNFSDFESYNNDSLYSYFGNTDRYDLQLQVPESEAQTLGLVPENATLRFNVSQDTIGSTIAFLNTNFFQTSVNPQAVWPQRGSQGFSQTPAAQAFYESTNLTKTFEKVAQSMTKWIRDYSNATQRGVQEEWVIHIQVQWWYLACPLATVMAGCLFMLLSMLETRRLGLKPWKTDVIATLAHALDAETRAQLRFAERRGHGVRTAERMVVGYEDSGCGLELKAKQPV
;
A
#
# COMPACT_ATOMS: atom_id res chain seq x y z
N MET A 1 16.07 48.04 -37.78
CA MET A 1 17.44 47.61 -38.12
C MET A 1 17.46 46.09 -37.97
N ARG A 2 17.13 45.31 -39.01
CA ARG A 2 17.90 44.89 -40.21
C ARG A 2 19.02 43.87 -39.93
N HIS A 3 18.96 42.82 -40.75
CA HIS A 3 19.94 41.77 -41.14
C HIS A 3 19.87 40.45 -40.35
N HIS A 4 19.38 39.31 -40.85
CA HIS A 4 19.61 38.53 -42.11
C HIS A 4 21.07 38.15 -42.35
N GLN A 5 21.38 36.84 -42.35
CA GLN A 5 21.99 36.15 -43.50
C GLN A 5 22.01 34.61 -43.34
N ASP A 6 21.47 33.95 -44.36
CA ASP A 6 21.67 32.56 -44.78
C ASP A 6 23.11 32.31 -45.27
N MET A 7 23.55 31.04 -45.29
CA MET A 7 24.09 30.39 -46.51
C MET A 7 24.44 28.90 -46.29
N SER A 8 23.74 28.04 -47.03
CA SER A 8 24.25 26.79 -47.63
C SER A 8 25.08 27.14 -48.87
N PRO A 9 25.89 26.22 -49.43
CA PRO A 9 25.42 25.62 -50.69
C PRO A 9 25.68 24.11 -50.87
N ASP A 10 24.75 23.50 -51.59
CA ASP A 10 24.81 22.23 -52.32
C ASP A 10 25.72 22.32 -53.56
N GLU A 11 26.36 21.20 -53.94
CA GLU A 11 26.52 20.65 -55.30
C GLU A 11 26.85 19.14 -55.15
N GLY A 12 26.35 18.15 -55.89
CA GLY A 12 25.48 18.08 -57.06
C GLY A 12 25.74 16.76 -57.84
N PHE A 13 24.72 15.88 -57.90
CA PHE A 13 24.31 14.98 -59.01
C PHE A 13 25.31 14.13 -59.85
N VAL A 14 24.98 12.85 -60.13
CA VAL A 14 24.25 12.37 -61.35
C VAL A 14 24.09 10.82 -61.37
N HIS A 15 22.92 10.42 -61.87
CA HIS A 15 22.31 9.12 -62.22
C HIS A 15 23.12 7.89 -62.71
N GLY A 16 22.52 6.72 -62.51
CA GLY A 16 22.63 5.57 -63.42
C GLY A 16 21.82 4.35 -62.96
N GLY A 17 20.58 4.20 -63.45
CA GLY A 17 19.83 2.95 -63.33
C GLY A 17 20.20 1.97 -64.44
N ASN A 18 20.09 0.66 -64.18
CA ASN A 18 19.66 -0.31 -65.19
C ASN A 18 19.20 -1.62 -64.55
N ASN A 19 17.97 -1.99 -64.88
CA ASN A 19 17.41 -3.33 -64.78
C ASN A 19 18.15 -4.26 -65.76
N TYR A 20 18.37 -5.52 -65.40
CA TYR A 20 18.20 -6.63 -66.34
C TYR A 20 17.62 -7.87 -65.65
N TRP A 21 16.56 -8.34 -66.30
CA TRP A 21 15.80 -9.56 -66.10
C TRP A 21 16.57 -10.80 -66.57
N ASN A 22 15.95 -11.96 -66.28
CA ASN A 22 16.04 -13.26 -66.96
C ASN A 22 17.08 -14.25 -66.39
N THR A 23 16.78 -15.54 -66.15
CA THR A 23 15.70 -16.39 -66.72
C THR A 23 15.65 -17.77 -66.03
N LEU A 24 14.43 -18.34 -66.01
CA LEU A 24 14.04 -19.77 -66.18
C LEU A 24 14.51 -20.78 -65.10
N GLY A 25 13.67 -21.61 -64.49
CA GLY A 25 12.44 -22.22 -64.99
C GLY A 25 12.61 -23.76 -65.01
N PRO A 26 11.61 -24.56 -64.60
CA PRO A 26 11.78 -25.90 -64.04
C PRO A 26 11.56 -27.04 -65.05
N ARG A 27 11.91 -28.30 -64.71
CA ARG A 27 11.29 -29.50 -65.28
C ARG A 27 11.44 -30.77 -64.42
N THR A 28 10.40 -31.57 -64.53
CA THR A 28 9.91 -32.68 -63.70
C THR A 28 10.22 -34.09 -64.24
N ALA A 29 10.08 -35.09 -63.34
CA ALA A 29 9.69 -36.51 -63.52
C ALA A 29 10.75 -37.44 -64.16
N ALA A 30 10.95 -38.72 -63.77
CA ALA A 30 10.01 -39.79 -63.46
C ALA A 30 10.71 -41.10 -62.99
N HIS A 31 10.02 -41.86 -62.11
CA HIS A 31 9.90 -43.32 -61.91
C HIS A 31 11.08 -44.32 -62.03
N HIS A 32 11.25 -45.15 -60.98
CA HIS A 32 10.86 -46.57 -61.02
C HIS A 32 10.62 -47.18 -59.60
N ARG A 33 9.66 -48.12 -59.53
CA ARG A 33 9.19 -48.90 -58.35
C ARG A 33 10.18 -50.01 -57.96
N ASP A 34 10.19 -50.39 -56.68
CA ASP A 34 9.78 -51.73 -56.24
C ASP A 34 9.52 -51.76 -54.72
N GLY A 35 8.55 -52.58 -54.32
CA GLY A 35 7.96 -52.59 -52.98
C GLY A 35 8.43 -53.74 -52.09
N SER A 36 8.00 -53.69 -50.82
CA SER A 36 7.30 -54.76 -50.10
C SER A 36 7.51 -54.70 -48.57
N GLU A 37 6.42 -55.01 -47.88
CA GLU A 37 6.28 -55.54 -46.51
C GLU A 37 6.13 -54.63 -45.28
N ILE A 38 4.94 -54.81 -44.67
CA ILE A 38 4.46 -54.41 -43.34
C ILE A 38 4.63 -55.64 -42.42
N PRO A 39 4.84 -55.47 -41.10
CA PRO A 39 3.83 -55.99 -40.16
C PRO A 39 3.56 -55.10 -38.92
N VAL A 40 2.29 -54.69 -38.81
CA VAL A 40 1.31 -54.83 -37.70
C VAL A 40 1.76 -55.01 -36.20
N VAL A 41 1.49 -53.97 -35.36
CA VAL A 41 0.70 -53.86 -34.07
C VAL A 41 1.04 -54.83 -32.88
N PRO A 42 1.03 -54.45 -31.55
CA PRO A 42 -0.02 -53.68 -30.85
C PRO A 42 0.34 -52.65 -29.75
N LEU A 43 -0.59 -51.69 -29.63
CA LEU A 43 -0.88 -50.85 -28.46
C LEU A 43 -1.82 -51.60 -27.50
N ILE A 44 -1.58 -51.44 -26.19
CA ILE A 44 -2.49 -51.82 -25.11
C ILE A 44 -2.98 -50.52 -24.45
N ASP A 45 -4.30 -50.37 -24.39
CA ASP A 45 -5.07 -49.41 -23.60
C ASP A 45 -5.59 -50.15 -22.35
N PRO A 46 -5.95 -49.51 -21.21
CA PRO A 46 -7.27 -48.86 -21.15
C PRO A 46 -7.41 -47.61 -20.22
N SER A 47 -8.30 -46.72 -20.69
CA SER A 47 -9.20 -45.72 -20.04
C SER A 47 -9.82 -46.12 -18.64
N PRO A 48 -10.65 -45.31 -17.90
CA PRO A 48 -11.61 -44.29 -18.41
C PRO A 48 -12.00 -43.04 -17.54
N ARG A 49 -12.62 -42.06 -18.26
CA ARG A 49 -13.79 -41.18 -17.91
C ARG A 49 -13.70 -40.22 -16.70
N THR A 50 -14.18 -38.98 -16.74
CA THR A 50 -15.38 -38.40 -17.40
C THR A 50 -15.17 -36.92 -17.80
N SER A 51 -15.70 -36.54 -18.96
CA SER A 51 -16.01 -35.16 -19.35
C SER A 51 -17.51 -35.05 -19.61
N GLU A 52 -18.16 -34.00 -19.10
CA GLU A 52 -19.39 -33.47 -19.69
C GLU A 52 -19.04 -32.27 -20.58
N ALA A 53 -19.64 -32.27 -21.77
CA ALA A 53 -19.47 -31.34 -22.86
C ALA A 53 -20.75 -30.50 -23.05
N LEU A 54 -20.64 -29.35 -23.72
CA LEU A 54 -21.51 -28.87 -24.80
C LEU A 54 -21.01 -27.46 -25.23
N ASP A 55 -20.34 -27.31 -26.39
CA ASP A 55 -20.89 -27.03 -27.75
C ASP A 55 -21.66 -25.68 -27.83
N ARG A 56 -21.50 -24.73 -28.76
CA ARG A 56 -20.85 -24.61 -30.09
C ARG A 56 -20.76 -23.11 -30.50
N ASN A 57 -19.81 -22.84 -31.41
CA ASN A 57 -19.54 -21.61 -32.21
C ASN A 57 -20.57 -21.43 -33.38
N PRO A 58 -20.51 -20.47 -34.36
CA PRO A 58 -19.70 -19.23 -34.56
C PRO A 58 -20.39 -18.01 -35.30
N SER A 59 -19.70 -16.84 -35.35
CA SER A 59 -19.63 -15.75 -36.41
C SER A 59 -20.91 -15.03 -36.90
N SER A 60 -21.01 -13.72 -37.20
CA SER A 60 -20.11 -12.56 -37.46
C SER A 60 -20.95 -11.26 -37.61
N LEU A 61 -20.42 -10.05 -37.30
CA LEU A 61 -20.54 -8.76 -38.07
C LEU A 61 -20.27 -7.48 -37.22
N ILE A 62 -19.12 -6.81 -37.49
CA ILE A 62 -18.88 -5.37 -37.78
C ILE A 62 -19.28 -4.24 -36.77
N SER A 63 -18.23 -3.59 -36.19
CA SER A 63 -17.99 -2.15 -35.84
C SER A 63 -18.68 -1.45 -34.63
N PRO A 64 -18.23 -0.24 -34.18
CA PRO A 64 -16.96 0.09 -33.51
C PRO A 64 -17.13 0.90 -32.17
N LEU A 65 -16.02 1.17 -31.49
CA LEU A 65 -15.84 1.89 -30.19
C LEU A 65 -16.58 3.24 -30.02
N PRO A 66 -16.80 3.67 -28.76
CA PRO A 66 -16.78 5.08 -28.40
C PRO A 66 -15.73 5.44 -27.34
N SER A 67 -15.13 6.61 -27.56
CA SER A 67 -14.11 7.31 -26.79
C SER A 67 -14.67 8.21 -25.68
N ARG A 68 -13.83 8.40 -24.66
CA ARG A 68 -13.90 9.32 -23.50
C ARG A 68 -13.82 10.82 -23.92
N PRO A 69 -14.36 11.76 -23.13
CA PRO A 69 -13.53 12.82 -22.50
C PRO A 69 -14.03 13.24 -21.09
N SER A 70 -13.21 13.38 -20.04
CA SER A 70 -12.20 14.41 -19.65
C SER A 70 -12.75 15.58 -18.83
N THR A 71 -12.31 15.67 -17.57
CA THR A 71 -12.33 16.86 -16.69
C THR A 71 -11.20 17.83 -17.04
N PRO A 72 -11.35 19.13 -16.72
CA PRO A 72 -10.31 19.76 -15.88
C PRO A 72 -10.81 20.83 -14.89
N SER A 73 -9.97 21.10 -13.88
CA SER A 73 -10.04 22.18 -12.88
C SER A 73 -8.97 23.28 -13.19
N PRO A 74 -8.64 24.27 -12.32
CA PRO A 74 -8.96 25.70 -12.50
C PRO A 74 -7.76 26.69 -12.54
N SER A 75 -7.97 27.95 -12.95
CA SER A 75 -7.09 29.12 -12.70
C SER A 75 -7.86 30.44 -12.95
N ARG A 76 -8.12 31.32 -11.96
CA ARG A 76 -7.30 32.42 -11.39
C ARG A 76 -7.07 33.63 -12.31
N HIS A 77 -7.82 34.73 -12.13
CA HIS A 77 -7.32 36.05 -11.66
C HIS A 77 -8.38 37.18 -11.75
N GLN A 78 -8.21 38.13 -10.84
CA GLN A 78 -8.94 39.38 -10.59
C GLN A 78 -8.87 40.39 -11.75
N ASN A 79 -9.90 41.23 -11.91
CA ASN A 79 -9.81 42.69 -11.76
C ASN A 79 -11.19 43.39 -11.93
N THR A 80 -11.45 44.32 -11.02
CA THR A 80 -12.51 45.36 -10.91
C THR A 80 -12.39 46.46 -12.00
N PRO A 81 -13.14 47.59 -12.00
CA PRO A 81 -14.48 47.96 -11.47
C PRO A 81 -15.39 48.69 -12.50
N HIS A 82 -16.67 48.92 -12.19
CA HIS A 82 -17.38 50.22 -12.20
C HIS A 82 -18.91 50.12 -12.38
N ASP A 83 -19.58 50.94 -11.57
CA ASP A 83 -20.83 51.67 -11.77
C ASP A 83 -22.20 50.97 -11.86
N SER A 84 -23.09 51.48 -11.00
CA SER A 84 -24.55 51.33 -11.03
C SER A 84 -25.15 52.05 -12.26
N PRO A 85 -26.39 51.74 -12.71
CA PRO A 85 -27.56 52.41 -12.12
C PRO A 85 -28.88 51.59 -12.05
N SER A 86 -29.75 52.05 -11.14
CA SER A 86 -31.24 52.12 -11.11
C SER A 86 -32.03 51.78 -12.40
N HIS A 87 -33.32 51.41 -12.44
CA HIS A 87 -34.48 51.38 -11.53
C HIS A 87 -35.62 50.63 -12.27
N ALA A 88 -36.53 49.94 -11.57
CA ALA A 88 -38.00 50.14 -11.70
C ALA A 88 -38.78 49.26 -10.68
N PRO A 89 -39.84 49.79 -10.01
CA PRO A 89 -40.46 49.19 -8.82
C PRO A 89 -41.89 48.63 -9.06
N PRO A 90 -42.48 47.90 -8.08
CA PRO A 90 -43.93 47.72 -7.93
C PRO A 90 -44.52 48.56 -6.76
N PRO A 91 -45.86 48.69 -6.69
CA PRO A 91 -46.56 49.89 -6.18
C PRO A 91 -46.79 49.94 -4.66
N PRO A 92 -47.13 51.14 -4.13
CA PRO A 92 -47.23 51.39 -2.69
C PRO A 92 -48.64 51.16 -2.12
N TRP A 93 -48.68 50.74 -0.85
CA TRP A 93 -49.85 50.85 0.01
C TRP A 93 -49.77 52.17 0.76
N ASN A 94 -50.84 52.97 0.70
CA ASN A 94 -50.98 54.20 1.47
C ASN A 94 -52.31 54.23 2.25
N PRO A 95 -52.36 55.04 3.32
CA PRO A 95 -53.17 54.83 4.51
C PRO A 95 -54.51 55.54 4.43
N VAL A 96 -55.46 55.18 5.30
CA VAL A 96 -56.64 56.02 5.53
C VAL A 96 -56.89 56.27 7.01
N SER A 97 -57.17 57.54 7.22
CA SER A 97 -57.45 58.38 8.38
C SER A 97 -58.79 58.14 9.08
N ALA A 98 -58.90 58.80 10.22
CA ALA A 98 -60.09 58.99 11.05
C ALA A 98 -61.08 60.06 10.53
N SER A 99 -62.26 60.09 11.18
CA SER A 99 -63.31 61.15 11.25
C SER A 99 -64.22 61.27 10.01
N SER A 100 -65.54 61.53 10.06
CA SER A 100 -66.47 62.07 11.07
C SER A 100 -67.92 61.79 10.64
N LEU A 101 -68.87 61.56 11.56
CA LEU A 101 -70.31 61.80 11.31
C LEU A 101 -71.02 62.26 12.60
N VAL A 102 -72.01 63.13 12.39
CA VAL A 102 -72.62 64.10 13.31
C VAL A 102 -73.80 63.53 14.12
N SER A 103 -74.10 64.24 15.22
CA SER A 103 -75.04 64.09 16.34
C SER A 103 -76.53 63.81 16.09
N SER A 104 -77.20 63.15 17.05
CA SER A 104 -78.40 63.64 17.83
C SER A 104 -78.68 62.76 19.09
N PRO A 105 -79.49 63.18 20.10
CA PRO A 105 -79.16 63.01 21.54
C PRO A 105 -80.13 62.16 22.41
N ILE A 106 -79.90 62.20 23.75
CA ILE A 106 -80.78 61.83 24.92
C ILE A 106 -80.50 60.41 25.50
N THR A 107 -80.20 60.11 26.78
CA THR A 107 -80.23 60.82 28.10
C THR A 107 -79.22 60.17 29.06
N ARG A 108 -78.67 60.94 30.01
CA ARG A 108 -77.93 60.43 31.20
C ARG A 108 -78.90 59.83 32.23
N LYS A 109 -78.58 58.65 32.77
CA LYS A 109 -78.88 58.29 34.16
C LYS A 109 -77.58 58.03 34.91
N LYS A 110 -77.34 58.80 35.97
CA LYS A 110 -76.29 58.55 36.97
C LYS A 110 -76.67 57.31 37.80
N LEU A 111 -75.68 56.51 38.20
CA LEU A 111 -75.76 55.79 39.46
C LEU A 111 -74.41 55.87 40.19
N HIS A 112 -74.48 56.31 41.44
CA HIS A 112 -73.41 56.28 42.44
C HIS A 112 -73.42 54.90 43.15
N PRO A 113 -72.50 54.63 44.10
CA PRO A 113 -71.83 53.34 44.26
C PRO A 113 -72.53 52.40 45.25
N ASN A 114 -71.99 51.18 45.32
CA ASN A 114 -72.17 50.11 46.31
C ASN A 114 -72.91 48.88 45.79
N ALA A 115 -72.13 47.88 45.39
CA ALA A 115 -72.45 46.49 45.60
C ALA A 115 -71.14 45.74 45.86
N THR A 116 -70.83 45.56 47.14
CA THR A 116 -69.84 44.61 47.61
C THR A 116 -70.31 43.22 47.19
N ILE A 117 -69.65 42.58 46.23
CA ILE A 117 -69.88 41.17 45.92
C ILE A 117 -68.79 40.38 46.64
N GLN A 118 -69.07 40.01 47.89
CA GLN A 118 -68.45 38.83 48.49
C GLN A 118 -68.96 37.63 47.68
N THR A 119 -68.04 36.94 47.01
CA THR A 119 -68.37 35.69 46.30
C THR A 119 -68.07 34.54 47.26
N GLU A 120 -69.06 34.14 48.05
CA GLU A 120 -69.00 32.88 48.79
C GLU A 120 -69.30 31.71 47.82
N CYS A 121 -68.36 30.77 47.68
CA CYS A 121 -68.58 29.46 47.03
C CYS A 121 -69.55 28.61 47.90
N LYS A 122 -70.85 28.95 47.97
CA LYS A 122 -71.93 28.02 48.41
C LYS A 122 -73.26 28.36 47.71
N ALA A 123 -73.66 27.53 46.74
CA ALA A 123 -75.03 27.52 46.25
C ALA A 123 -75.62 26.11 46.31
N ASN A 124 -76.65 26.00 47.17
CA ASN A 124 -77.55 24.88 47.29
C ASN A 124 -78.33 24.64 45.98
N TYR A 125 -78.41 23.40 45.52
CA TYR A 125 -79.47 22.94 44.62
C TYR A 125 -80.34 21.92 45.36
N ALA A 126 -81.38 22.42 46.01
CA ALA A 126 -82.54 21.64 46.41
C ALA A 126 -83.80 22.35 45.87
N ASN A 127 -84.61 21.58 45.14
CA ASN A 127 -86.01 21.81 44.76
C ASN A 127 -86.33 22.85 43.68
N SER A 128 -86.50 22.37 42.43
CA SER A 128 -87.67 22.71 41.62
C SER A 128 -87.91 21.60 40.58
N ALA A 129 -89.04 20.90 40.70
CA ALA A 129 -89.51 19.90 39.74
C ALA A 129 -90.24 20.56 38.57
N THR A 130 -89.85 20.23 37.33
CA THR A 130 -90.71 20.03 36.13
C THR A 130 -89.83 19.66 34.92
N PRO A 131 -90.38 18.95 33.91
CA PRO A 131 -89.66 17.85 33.27
C PRO A 131 -88.86 18.32 32.05
N ARG A 132 -87.59 17.94 31.98
CA ARG A 132 -86.78 18.09 30.78
C ARG A 132 -86.02 16.80 30.49
N SER A 133 -86.39 16.20 29.36
CA SER A 133 -85.51 15.52 28.40
C SER A 133 -84.46 14.58 28.98
N LYS A 134 -84.72 13.27 28.84
CA LYS A 134 -83.73 12.20 28.96
C LYS A 134 -82.61 12.42 27.96
N TYR A 135 -81.54 13.07 28.39
CA TYR A 135 -80.19 12.78 27.92
C TYR A 135 -79.35 12.42 29.14
N SER A 136 -79.42 11.16 29.53
CA SER A 136 -78.40 10.56 30.39
C SER A 136 -77.14 10.43 29.53
N PHE A 137 -76.20 11.37 29.67
CA PHE A 137 -74.82 11.04 29.34
C PHE A 137 -74.34 10.08 30.43
N GLY A 138 -74.53 8.79 30.18
CA GLY A 138 -73.89 7.74 30.95
C GLY A 138 -72.39 7.90 30.73
N ILE A 139 -71.71 8.56 31.65
CA ILE A 139 -70.26 8.46 31.76
C ILE A 139 -70.01 7.05 32.28
N LYS A 140 -69.82 6.10 31.35
CA LYS A 140 -69.09 4.88 31.64
C LYS A 140 -67.75 5.30 32.24
N LYS A 141 -67.35 4.66 33.34
CA LYS A 141 -65.96 4.65 33.82
C LYS A 141 -65.11 3.86 32.84
N ASP A 142 -64.96 4.38 31.62
CA ASP A 142 -63.92 3.94 30.70
C ASP A 142 -62.72 4.86 30.98
N GLY A 143 -61.58 4.24 31.32
CA GLY A 143 -60.40 4.92 31.86
C GLY A 143 -59.84 5.99 30.92
N ILE A 144 -60.27 7.23 31.11
CA ILE A 144 -59.60 8.42 30.60
C ILE A 144 -58.33 8.62 31.45
N PRO A 145 -57.11 8.70 30.86
CA PRO A 145 -55.88 8.78 31.63
C PRO A 145 -55.88 10.03 32.53
N GLN A 146 -55.54 9.89 33.81
CA GLN A 146 -55.23 11.02 34.67
C GLN A 146 -54.05 11.80 34.07
N HIS A 147 -54.33 12.98 33.50
CA HIS A 147 -53.41 13.81 32.71
C HIS A 147 -52.20 14.43 33.45
N HIS A 148 -51.91 14.03 34.69
CA HIS A 148 -50.85 14.63 35.50
C HIS A 148 -49.89 13.57 36.04
N THR A 149 -49.05 13.00 35.16
CA THR A 149 -47.97 12.08 35.56
C THR A 149 -46.64 12.42 34.87
N TRP A 150 -45.53 11.92 35.43
CA TRP A 150 -44.16 12.07 34.93
C TRP A 150 -43.73 10.98 33.92
N ARG A 151 -44.66 10.13 33.46
CA ARG A 151 -44.31 8.91 32.71
C ARG A 151 -43.61 9.21 31.38
N LEU A 152 -44.05 10.24 30.67
CA LEU A 152 -43.47 10.63 29.37
C LEU A 152 -42.07 11.20 29.54
N GLU A 153 -41.86 12.05 30.53
CA GLU A 153 -40.56 12.64 30.83
C GLU A 153 -39.56 11.56 31.26
N ILE A 154 -40.00 10.59 32.08
CA ILE A 154 -39.18 9.41 32.45
C ILE A 154 -38.81 8.60 31.22
N SER A 155 -39.78 8.30 30.34
CA SER A 155 -39.46 7.58 29.11
C SER A 155 -38.50 8.35 28.19
N ALA A 156 -38.61 9.68 28.13
CA ALA A 156 -37.74 10.51 27.32
C ALA A 156 -36.30 10.53 27.87
N VAL A 157 -36.11 10.65 29.18
CA VAL A 157 -34.77 10.55 29.79
C VAL A 157 -34.18 9.15 29.66
N LEU A 158 -35.00 8.09 29.82
CA LEU A 158 -34.53 6.73 29.57
C LEU A 158 -34.07 6.53 28.12
N LEU A 159 -34.82 7.07 27.14
CA LEU A 159 -34.43 7.04 25.73
C LEU A 159 -33.10 7.78 25.49
N SER A 160 -32.91 8.95 26.13
CA SER A 160 -31.64 9.68 26.07
C SER A 160 -30.48 8.88 26.64
N LEU A 161 -30.65 8.28 27.83
CA LEU A 161 -29.64 7.44 28.46
C LEU A 161 -29.29 6.23 27.59
N CYS A 162 -30.28 5.54 27.02
CA CYS A 162 -30.06 4.43 26.11
C CYS A 162 -29.27 4.86 24.86
N ALA A 163 -29.62 5.98 24.24
CA ALA A 163 -28.94 6.48 23.05
C ALA A 163 -27.46 6.83 23.34
N VAL A 164 -27.17 7.45 24.48
CA VAL A 164 -25.77 7.71 24.90
C VAL A 164 -25.03 6.42 25.23
N ALA A 165 -25.66 5.48 25.94
CA ALA A 165 -25.04 4.19 26.27
C ALA A 165 -24.66 3.41 24.99
N VAL A 166 -25.55 3.33 24.00
CA VAL A 166 -25.27 2.71 22.71
C VAL A 166 -24.14 3.44 21.99
N SER A 167 -24.13 4.78 21.99
CA SER A 167 -23.06 5.57 21.38
C SER A 167 -21.70 5.25 22.01
N VAL A 168 -21.61 5.21 23.35
CA VAL A 168 -20.38 4.87 24.08
C VAL A 168 -19.92 3.44 23.77
N ILE A 169 -20.83 2.46 23.74
CA ILE A 169 -20.50 1.08 23.40
C ILE A 169 -19.94 0.97 21.98
N LEU A 170 -20.57 1.65 21.00
CA LEU A 170 -20.09 1.67 19.62
C LEU A 170 -18.69 2.28 19.53
N LEU A 171 -18.45 3.40 20.22
CA LEU A 171 -17.15 4.06 20.25
C LEU A 171 -16.06 3.18 20.88
N ILE A 172 -16.35 2.51 22.01
CA ILE A 172 -15.42 1.53 22.60
C ILE A 172 -15.12 0.39 21.62
N SER A 173 -16.14 -0.10 20.92
CA SER A 173 -15.98 -1.21 19.97
C SER A 173 -15.22 -0.82 18.70
N ALA A 174 -15.15 0.47 18.39
CA ALA A 174 -14.56 1.00 17.16
C ALA A 174 -13.14 1.55 17.33
N HIS A 175 -12.71 1.85 18.56
CA HIS A 175 -11.37 2.34 18.83
C HIS A 175 -10.28 1.38 18.32
N ASP A 176 -9.29 1.93 17.59
CA ASP A 176 -8.17 1.20 16.98
C ASP A 176 -8.59 0.11 15.98
N ARG A 177 -9.76 0.28 15.34
CA ARG A 177 -10.24 -0.63 14.30
C ARG A 177 -10.25 0.02 12.93
N PRO A 178 -9.96 -0.76 11.86
CA PRO A 178 -9.97 -0.27 10.51
C PRO A 178 -11.40 0.08 10.08
N LEU A 179 -11.56 1.21 9.39
CA LEU A 179 -12.85 1.70 8.91
C LEU A 179 -13.54 0.70 7.98
N ALA A 180 -12.76 -0.05 7.18
CA ALA A 180 -13.26 -1.07 6.26
C ALA A 180 -14.03 -2.21 6.94
N LYS A 181 -13.84 -2.43 8.25
CA LYS A 181 -14.60 -3.45 9.00
C LYS A 181 -16.07 -3.05 9.20
N PHE A 182 -16.38 -1.76 9.10
CA PHE A 182 -17.72 -1.21 9.29
C PHE A 182 -18.40 -0.99 7.94
N ASP A 183 -18.61 -2.07 7.19
CA ASP A 183 -19.32 -2.06 5.90
C ASP A 183 -20.85 -1.96 6.10
N TRP A 184 -21.28 -0.81 6.64
CA TRP A 184 -22.69 -0.48 6.84
C TRP A 184 -23.18 0.45 5.73
N PHE A 185 -24.49 0.40 5.43
CA PHE A 185 -25.12 1.31 4.46
C PHE A 185 -24.99 2.79 4.82
N ILE A 186 -24.83 3.11 6.11
CA ILE A 186 -24.59 4.47 6.62
C ILE A 186 -23.24 4.54 7.31
N SER A 187 -22.56 5.69 7.20
CA SER A 187 -21.25 5.88 7.80
C SER A 187 -21.30 5.78 9.34
N PHE A 188 -20.21 5.33 9.96
CA PHE A 188 -20.09 5.26 11.42
C PHE A 188 -20.38 6.61 12.10
N ASN A 189 -19.90 7.71 11.51
CA ASN A 189 -20.18 9.07 12.00
C ASN A 189 -21.69 9.41 11.91
N THR A 190 -22.37 8.98 10.85
CA THR A 190 -23.82 9.16 10.70
C THR A 190 -24.60 8.44 11.81
N VAL A 191 -24.19 7.23 12.20
CA VAL A 191 -24.84 6.48 13.29
C VAL A 191 -24.71 7.23 14.62
N ILE A 192 -23.51 7.69 14.96
CA ILE A 192 -23.26 8.45 16.20
C ILE A 192 -24.02 9.78 16.19
N SER A 193 -24.10 10.46 15.05
CA SER A 193 -24.89 11.69 14.90
C SER A 193 -26.39 11.47 15.15
N ILE A 194 -26.98 10.40 14.59
CA ILE A 194 -28.40 10.05 14.80
C ILE A 194 -28.68 9.76 16.28
N LEU A 195 -27.83 8.96 16.93
CA LEU A 195 -27.98 8.66 18.37
C LEU A 195 -27.83 9.92 19.23
N GLY A 196 -26.90 10.81 18.85
CA GLY A 196 -26.71 12.12 19.48
C GLY A 196 -27.96 13.00 19.37
N ALA A 197 -28.56 13.09 18.18
CA ALA A 197 -29.79 13.84 17.94
C ALA A 197 -30.97 13.29 18.75
N VAL A 198 -31.14 11.96 18.80
CA VAL A 198 -32.18 11.30 19.60
C VAL A 198 -31.99 11.61 21.10
N SER A 199 -30.76 11.54 21.59
CA SER A 199 -30.46 11.85 22.99
C SER A 199 -30.74 13.31 23.33
N ARG A 200 -30.25 14.24 22.51
CA ARG A 200 -30.45 15.68 22.67
C ARG A 200 -31.93 16.07 22.68
N ALA A 201 -32.71 15.57 21.72
CA ALA A 201 -34.12 15.92 21.57
C ALA A 201 -34.97 15.40 22.74
N SER A 202 -34.77 14.13 23.13
CA SER A 202 -35.51 13.51 24.23
C SER A 202 -35.17 14.12 25.59
N LEU A 203 -33.89 14.43 25.84
CA LEU A 203 -33.47 15.13 27.05
C LEU A 203 -34.02 16.56 27.10
N GLY A 204 -33.95 17.30 25.99
CA GLY A 204 -34.48 18.67 25.89
C GLY A 204 -35.98 18.74 26.20
N PHE A 205 -36.76 17.77 25.70
CA PHE A 205 -38.19 17.65 26.01
C PHE A 205 -38.45 17.48 27.53
N ALA A 206 -37.73 16.58 28.19
CA ALA A 206 -37.90 16.33 29.62
C ALA A 206 -37.50 17.56 30.46
N ILE A 207 -36.41 18.25 30.10
CA ILE A 207 -35.94 19.45 30.79
C ILE A 207 -36.90 20.61 30.61
N GLY A 208 -37.42 20.84 29.39
CA GLY A 208 -38.45 21.85 29.12
C GLY A 208 -39.68 21.63 30.00
N SER A 209 -40.14 20.39 30.11
CA SER A 209 -41.27 20.01 30.97
C SER A 209 -40.98 20.27 32.45
N CYS A 210 -39.76 19.98 32.93
CA CYS A 210 -39.33 20.23 34.30
C CYS A 210 -39.17 21.74 34.61
N LEU A 211 -38.68 22.54 33.66
CA LEU A 211 -38.62 24.01 33.77
C LEU A 211 -40.03 24.62 33.81
N GLY A 212 -40.92 24.12 32.96
CA GLY A 212 -42.34 24.46 32.99
C GLY A 212 -43.00 24.11 34.32
N GLN A 213 -42.63 22.98 34.94
CA GLN A 213 -43.08 22.63 36.29
C GLN A 213 -42.52 23.60 37.35
N GLY A 214 -41.30 24.08 37.16
CA GLY A 214 -40.61 25.00 38.08
C GLY A 214 -41.39 26.26 38.41
N LYS A 215 -42.20 26.79 37.47
CA LYS A 215 -43.06 27.96 37.73
C LYS A 215 -44.07 27.68 38.85
N TRP A 216 -44.67 26.50 38.86
CA TRP A 216 -45.67 26.10 39.86
C TRP A 216 -45.04 25.90 41.23
N ASN A 217 -43.89 25.22 41.27
CA ASN A 217 -43.18 24.99 42.52
C ASN A 217 -42.68 26.31 43.13
N TRP A 218 -42.18 27.23 42.31
CA TRP A 218 -41.68 28.55 42.74
C TRP A 218 -42.73 29.33 43.53
N PHE A 219 -43.93 29.50 42.95
CA PHE A 219 -44.99 30.28 43.58
C PHE A 219 -45.69 29.56 44.74
N LYS A 220 -45.48 28.25 44.89
CA LYS A 220 -46.01 27.50 46.04
C LYS A 220 -45.10 27.65 47.24
N MET A 221 -43.80 27.79 47.02
CA MET A 221 -42.81 27.99 48.08
C MET A 221 -42.70 29.45 48.51
N ARG A 222 -42.89 30.41 47.59
CA ARG A 222 -42.77 31.85 47.87
C ARG A 222 -43.77 32.68 47.09
N SER A 223 -43.97 33.91 47.55
CA SER A 223 -44.65 34.94 46.75
C SER A 223 -43.63 35.78 46.00
N ASP A 224 -43.87 36.01 44.72
CA ASP A 224 -42.97 36.75 43.84
C ASP A 224 -43.77 37.54 42.80
N ARG A 225 -43.10 38.37 42.00
CA ARG A 225 -43.72 39.13 40.92
C ARG A 225 -44.25 38.20 39.83
N LEU A 226 -45.42 38.52 39.27
CA LEU A 226 -46.07 37.69 38.25
C LEU A 226 -45.18 37.46 37.01
N ILE A 227 -44.30 38.41 36.68
CA ILE A 227 -43.28 38.26 35.61
C ILE A 227 -42.37 37.03 35.80
N ALA A 228 -42.18 36.53 37.02
CA ALA A 228 -41.42 35.30 37.24
C ALA A 228 -42.10 34.09 36.58
N PHE A 229 -43.44 34.07 36.49
CA PHE A 229 -44.20 33.03 35.80
C PHE A 229 -43.85 32.99 34.30
N GLU A 230 -43.75 34.16 33.67
CA GLU A 230 -43.37 34.31 32.27
C GLU A 230 -41.92 33.90 32.02
N LYS A 231 -40.99 34.25 32.92
CA LYS A 231 -39.57 33.85 32.81
C LYS A 231 -39.36 32.34 32.81
N PHE A 232 -40.07 31.61 33.67
CA PHE A 232 -40.01 30.14 33.68
C PHE A 232 -40.64 29.54 32.41
N GLU A 233 -41.74 30.13 31.94
CA GLU A 233 -42.36 29.74 30.67
C GLU A 233 -41.41 29.96 29.47
N GLU A 234 -40.79 31.13 29.37
CA GLU A 234 -39.82 31.43 28.31
C GLU A 234 -38.62 30.48 28.37
N ALA A 235 -38.11 30.17 29.56
CA ALA A 235 -37.02 29.22 29.74
C ALA A 235 -37.35 27.79 29.29
N SER A 236 -38.60 27.36 29.50
CA SER A 236 -39.05 26.02 29.06
C SER A 236 -39.09 25.86 27.54
N ARG A 237 -39.12 26.97 26.78
CA ARG A 237 -39.22 26.98 25.31
C ARG A 237 -37.87 26.91 24.60
N GLY A 238 -36.76 27.08 25.31
CA GLY A 238 -35.45 26.92 24.70
C GLY A 238 -34.32 27.70 25.37
N PRO A 239 -33.15 27.75 24.70
CA PRO A 239 -31.92 28.29 25.27
C PRO A 239 -31.97 29.81 25.49
N TRP A 240 -32.73 30.56 24.68
CA TRP A 240 -32.86 32.02 24.83
C TRP A 240 -33.53 32.41 26.16
N GLY A 241 -34.69 31.84 26.45
CA GLY A 241 -35.36 32.07 27.74
C GLY A 241 -34.56 31.50 28.92
N SER A 242 -33.86 30.39 28.70
CA SER A 242 -32.98 29.80 29.72
C SER A 242 -31.82 30.74 30.07
N MET A 243 -31.24 31.44 29.09
CA MET A 243 -30.21 32.44 29.31
C MET A 243 -30.71 33.59 30.19
N TRP A 244 -31.90 34.11 29.89
CA TRP A 244 -32.51 35.17 30.70
C TRP A 244 -32.87 34.72 32.12
N LEU A 245 -33.35 33.48 32.26
CA LEU A 245 -33.64 32.89 33.56
C LEU A 245 -32.37 32.77 34.42
N LEU A 246 -31.23 32.38 33.85
CA LEU A 246 -29.94 32.31 34.56
C LEU A 246 -29.48 33.67 35.07
N LEU A 247 -29.54 34.70 34.21
CA LEU A 247 -29.16 36.07 34.57
C LEU A 247 -30.03 36.61 35.71
N TRP A 248 -31.33 36.27 35.70
CA TRP A 248 -32.24 36.68 36.75
C TRP A 248 -32.01 35.92 38.07
N LEU A 249 -31.82 34.60 38.03
CA LEU A 249 -31.60 33.76 39.22
C LEU A 249 -30.20 33.92 39.83
N LYS A 250 -29.23 34.46 39.08
CA LYS A 250 -27.81 34.58 39.47
C LYS A 250 -27.22 33.25 39.98
N LEU A 251 -27.65 32.12 39.40
CA LEU A 251 -27.27 30.75 39.80
C LEU A 251 -27.59 30.37 41.26
N ARG A 252 -28.42 31.14 41.98
CA ARG A 252 -28.69 30.90 43.41
C ARG A 252 -29.76 29.84 43.68
N HIS A 253 -30.41 29.32 42.64
CA HIS A 253 -31.48 28.34 42.76
C HIS A 253 -31.19 27.13 41.89
N TRP A 254 -31.57 25.93 42.36
CA TRP A 254 -31.31 24.68 41.65
C TRP A 254 -32.01 24.60 40.28
N THR A 255 -33.05 25.41 40.04
CA THR A 255 -33.67 25.59 38.72
C THR A 255 -32.73 26.18 37.68
N ALA A 256 -31.66 26.86 38.10
CA ALA A 256 -30.60 27.30 37.21
C ALA A 256 -29.90 26.10 36.53
N LEU A 257 -29.85 24.93 37.18
CA LEU A 257 -29.28 23.71 36.57
C LEU A 257 -30.01 23.36 35.27
N GLY A 258 -31.35 23.35 35.27
CA GLY A 258 -32.14 23.08 34.08
C GLY A 258 -31.87 24.08 32.95
N ALA A 259 -31.74 25.37 33.28
CA ALA A 259 -31.43 26.40 32.29
C ALA A 259 -29.99 26.29 31.74
N VAL A 260 -29.00 25.90 32.56
CA VAL A 260 -27.64 25.58 32.09
C VAL A 260 -27.68 24.40 31.12
N VAL A 261 -28.37 23.31 31.47
CA VAL A 261 -28.45 22.14 30.61
C VAL A 261 -29.11 22.47 29.27
N THR A 262 -30.19 23.26 29.25
CA THR A 262 -30.84 23.73 28.00
C THR A 262 -29.88 24.48 27.07
N ILE A 263 -28.97 25.28 27.63
CA ILE A 263 -27.96 26.01 26.83
C ILE A 263 -26.85 25.07 26.36
N VAL A 264 -26.32 24.23 27.24
CA VAL A 264 -25.24 23.26 26.91
C VAL A 264 -25.69 22.25 25.86
N LEU A 265 -27.00 21.92 25.81
CA LEU A 265 -27.57 21.07 24.76
C LEU A 265 -27.31 21.59 23.33
N LEU A 266 -27.03 22.88 23.13
CA LEU A 266 -26.62 23.42 21.82
C LEU A 266 -25.32 22.80 21.32
N GLY A 267 -24.36 22.57 22.22
CA GLY A 267 -23.06 21.98 21.93
C GLY A 267 -23.04 20.45 21.91
N PHE A 268 -24.13 19.79 22.27
CA PHE A 268 -24.16 18.33 22.42
C PHE A 268 -23.70 17.57 21.16
N GLU A 269 -24.18 18.00 19.99
CA GLU A 269 -23.90 17.35 18.71
C GLU A 269 -22.50 17.68 18.15
N PRO A 270 -22.03 18.94 18.14
CA PRO A 270 -20.64 19.25 17.78
C PRO A 270 -19.60 18.47 18.59
N PHE A 271 -19.82 18.30 19.90
CA PHE A 271 -18.91 17.50 20.73
C PHE A 271 -18.95 16.03 20.33
N LEU A 272 -20.13 15.44 20.08
CA LEU A 272 -20.21 14.04 19.62
C LEU A 272 -19.55 13.82 18.26
N GLN A 273 -19.64 14.76 17.32
CA GLN A 273 -18.93 14.66 16.03
C GLN A 273 -17.41 14.75 16.22
N ALA A 274 -16.93 15.58 17.15
CA ALA A 274 -15.51 15.73 17.45
C ALA A 274 -14.88 14.53 18.18
N VAL A 275 -15.70 13.58 18.69
CA VAL A 275 -15.20 12.36 19.32
C VAL A 275 -14.51 11.43 18.32
N ILE A 276 -14.85 11.50 17.03
CA ILE A 276 -14.32 10.60 16.00
C ILE A 276 -13.20 11.31 15.24
N ASP A 277 -12.02 10.72 15.25
CA ASP A 277 -10.87 11.13 14.46
C ASP A 277 -10.42 9.97 13.56
N PHE A 278 -9.73 10.28 12.46
CA PHE A 278 -9.28 9.30 11.48
C PHE A 278 -7.77 9.34 11.35
N GLU A 279 -7.12 8.22 11.68
CA GLU A 279 -5.68 8.08 11.57
C GLU A 279 -5.34 7.08 10.46
N GLY A 280 -4.51 7.50 9.50
CA GLY A 280 -4.02 6.62 8.45
C GLY A 280 -2.72 5.95 8.86
N ARG A 281 -2.66 4.62 8.79
CA ARG A 281 -1.45 3.84 9.07
C ARG A 281 -1.27 2.72 8.06
N ILE A 282 -0.03 2.23 7.96
CA ILE A 282 0.31 1.08 7.13
C ILE A 282 0.03 -0.18 7.96
N ASP A 283 -0.91 -1.00 7.49
CA ASP A 283 -1.21 -2.30 8.11
C ASP A 283 -0.79 -3.43 7.17
N SER A 284 -0.31 -4.52 7.77
CA SER A 284 -0.08 -5.79 7.08
C SER A 284 -1.41 -6.48 6.80
N ILE A 285 -1.67 -6.82 5.54
CA ILE A 285 -2.91 -7.50 5.14
C ILE A 285 -2.61 -8.92 4.70
N GLU A 286 -3.39 -9.87 5.20
CA GLU A 286 -3.44 -11.22 4.64
C GLU A 286 -4.32 -11.22 3.38
N GLY A 287 -3.70 -11.08 2.22
CA GLY A 287 -4.38 -11.19 0.93
C GLY A 287 -4.67 -12.65 0.54
N VAL A 288 -5.63 -12.84 -0.38
CA VAL A 288 -5.95 -14.16 -0.96
C VAL A 288 -4.73 -14.77 -1.66
N THR A 289 -3.92 -13.92 -2.31
CA THR A 289 -2.65 -14.30 -2.92
C THR A 289 -1.49 -13.71 -2.11
N PRO A 290 -0.70 -14.53 -1.39
CA PRO A 290 0.45 -14.02 -0.66
C PRO A 290 1.50 -13.47 -1.63
N PRO A 291 2.16 -12.35 -1.31
CA PRO A 291 3.24 -11.86 -2.13
C PRO A 291 4.42 -12.84 -2.09
N ILE A 292 5.00 -13.09 -3.26
CA ILE A 292 6.10 -14.06 -3.44
C ILE A 292 7.23 -13.46 -4.25
N ILE A 293 8.46 -13.89 -3.96
CA ILE A 293 9.65 -13.53 -4.73
C ILE A 293 10.45 -14.80 -5.04
N GLY A 294 11.04 -14.89 -6.24
CA GLY A 294 11.83 -16.05 -6.67
C GLY A 294 13.08 -16.26 -5.81
N ALA A 295 13.36 -17.52 -5.47
CA ALA A 295 14.54 -17.96 -4.73
C ALA A 295 15.08 -19.27 -5.34
N GLY A 296 16.41 -19.43 -5.42
CA GLY A 296 17.04 -20.64 -5.93
C GLY A 296 17.47 -21.57 -4.78
N ILE A 297 16.77 -22.70 -4.58
CA ILE A 297 17.17 -23.73 -3.59
C ILE A 297 17.87 -24.91 -4.26
N ARG A 298 17.31 -25.36 -5.39
CA ARG A 298 17.91 -26.39 -6.25
C ARG A 298 18.00 -25.84 -7.67
N LEU A 299 19.15 -26.06 -8.30
CA LEU A 299 19.38 -25.74 -9.70
C LEU A 299 19.73 -27.01 -10.46
N ASP A 300 18.89 -27.34 -11.43
CA ASP A 300 19.03 -28.51 -12.29
C ASP A 300 18.65 -28.15 -13.73
N SER A 301 19.66 -27.91 -14.56
CA SER A 301 19.50 -27.35 -15.90
C SER A 301 20.56 -27.88 -16.86
N GLY A 302 20.26 -27.86 -18.16
CA GLY A 302 21.13 -28.44 -19.18
C GLY A 302 21.24 -29.96 -19.09
N LYS A 303 22.19 -30.52 -19.85
CA LYS A 303 22.54 -31.93 -19.86
C LYS A 303 24.05 -32.10 -19.91
N TYR A 304 24.59 -32.98 -19.10
CA TYR A 304 26.01 -33.34 -19.09
C TYR A 304 26.15 -34.84 -18.89
N TYR A 305 26.52 -35.55 -19.95
CA TYR A 305 26.55 -37.01 -19.93
C TYR A 305 27.82 -37.55 -20.58
N THR A 306 28.27 -38.71 -20.11
CA THR A 306 29.36 -39.44 -20.73
C THR A 306 29.01 -39.79 -22.17
N SER A 307 29.83 -39.35 -23.13
CA SER A 307 29.65 -39.69 -24.55
C SER A 307 29.97 -41.18 -24.76
N PRO A 308 29.11 -41.96 -25.47
CA PRO A 308 29.38 -43.36 -25.75
C PRO A 308 30.63 -43.51 -26.65
N GLY A 309 31.70 -44.06 -26.08
CA GLY A 309 32.98 -44.28 -26.77
C GLY A 309 34.07 -44.84 -25.84
N SER A 310 35.22 -45.20 -26.40
CA SER A 310 36.41 -45.60 -25.63
C SER A 310 36.93 -44.42 -24.77
N PRO A 311 37.50 -44.67 -23.57
CA PRO A 311 38.11 -43.61 -22.78
C PRO A 311 39.19 -42.88 -23.60
N ILE A 312 39.14 -41.54 -23.61
CA ILE A 312 40.00 -40.71 -24.47
C ILE A 312 41.46 -40.76 -24.02
N SER A 313 41.73 -40.87 -22.72
CA SER A 313 43.10 -40.88 -22.20
C SER A 313 43.23 -41.47 -20.81
N ALA A 314 44.38 -42.12 -20.60
CA ALA A 314 44.93 -42.43 -19.29
C ALA A 314 45.63 -41.16 -18.77
N ILE A 315 45.04 -40.46 -17.80
CA ILE A 315 45.72 -39.36 -17.12
C ILE A 315 46.69 -39.99 -16.11
N ILE A 316 47.98 -39.76 -16.30
CA ILE A 316 49.02 -40.21 -15.37
C ILE A 316 49.30 -39.06 -14.41
N ASN A 317 49.08 -39.28 -13.13
CA ASN A 317 49.51 -38.35 -12.10
C ASN A 317 51.04 -38.37 -11.99
N PRO A 318 51.74 -37.27 -12.28
CA PRO A 318 53.19 -37.24 -12.22
C PRO A 318 53.73 -37.39 -10.79
N ALA A 319 52.94 -37.09 -9.75
CA ALA A 319 53.38 -37.13 -8.36
C ALA A 319 53.42 -38.54 -7.76
N ASN A 320 52.50 -39.42 -8.17
CA ASN A 320 52.36 -40.76 -7.59
C ASN A 320 52.30 -41.89 -8.65
N ASN A 321 52.48 -41.55 -9.93
CA ASN A 321 52.46 -42.44 -11.09
C ASN A 321 51.17 -43.28 -11.20
N ARG A 322 50.06 -42.83 -10.60
CA ARG A 322 48.74 -43.45 -10.75
C ARG A 322 48.11 -43.03 -12.05
N THR A 323 47.46 -43.98 -12.71
CA THR A 323 46.77 -43.75 -13.98
C THR A 323 45.27 -43.81 -13.79
N TRP A 324 44.56 -42.85 -14.36
CA TRP A 324 43.11 -42.77 -14.32
C TRP A 324 42.51 -42.79 -15.72
N SER A 325 41.40 -43.50 -15.89
CA SER A 325 40.61 -43.45 -17.11
C SER A 325 39.48 -42.45 -16.94
N VAL A 326 39.46 -41.42 -17.79
CA VAL A 326 38.37 -40.44 -17.86
C VAL A 326 37.64 -40.56 -19.19
N TYR A 327 36.34 -40.24 -19.17
CA TYR A 327 35.48 -40.32 -20.33
C TYR A 327 35.15 -38.91 -20.85
N PRO A 328 35.06 -38.73 -22.19
CA PRO A 328 34.50 -37.52 -22.76
C PRO A 328 33.09 -37.33 -22.24
N HIS A 329 32.77 -36.09 -21.90
CA HIS A 329 31.40 -35.71 -21.62
C HIS A 329 30.89 -34.84 -22.77
N ALA A 330 29.70 -35.16 -23.25
CA ALA A 330 28.93 -34.27 -24.11
C ALA A 330 28.12 -33.33 -23.21
N SER A 331 27.98 -32.09 -23.63
CA SER A 331 27.22 -31.07 -22.90
C SER A 331 26.20 -30.38 -23.80
N GLN A 332 24.99 -30.18 -23.27
CA GLN A 332 24.00 -29.30 -23.86
C GLN A 332 23.65 -28.23 -22.81
N PRO A 333 24.07 -26.97 -23.00
CA PRO A 333 23.76 -25.91 -22.05
C PRO A 333 22.27 -25.57 -22.07
N ASP A 334 21.76 -25.15 -20.93
CA ASP A 334 20.46 -24.51 -20.87
C ASP A 334 20.48 -23.17 -21.63
N LEU A 335 19.47 -22.95 -22.48
CA LEU A 335 19.40 -21.76 -23.33
C LEU A 335 19.19 -20.48 -22.52
N GLY A 336 18.45 -20.54 -21.42
CA GLY A 336 18.23 -19.41 -20.52
C GLY A 336 19.49 -19.05 -19.74
N MET A 337 20.22 -20.05 -19.22
CA MET A 337 21.53 -19.83 -18.62
C MET A 337 22.51 -19.22 -19.64
N ALA A 338 22.60 -19.78 -20.85
CA ALA A 338 23.46 -19.24 -21.90
C ALA A 338 23.07 -17.79 -22.28
N ALA A 339 21.77 -17.51 -22.45
CA ALA A 339 21.27 -16.16 -22.73
C ALA A 339 21.61 -15.17 -21.61
N SER A 340 21.58 -15.60 -20.35
CA SER A 340 21.94 -14.75 -19.20
C SER A 340 23.42 -14.31 -19.23
N VAL A 341 24.30 -15.16 -19.75
CA VAL A 341 25.72 -14.82 -19.95
C VAL A 341 25.87 -13.78 -21.06
N TYR A 342 25.23 -14.00 -22.21
CA TYR A 342 25.25 -13.04 -23.32
C TYR A 342 24.67 -11.69 -22.90
N SER A 343 23.52 -11.65 -22.21
CA SER A 343 22.92 -10.40 -21.75
C SER A 343 23.81 -9.67 -20.75
N GLY A 344 24.50 -10.39 -19.86
CA GLY A 344 25.43 -9.80 -18.90
C GLY A 344 26.63 -9.10 -19.54
N PHE A 345 27.18 -9.68 -20.60
CA PHE A 345 28.35 -9.13 -21.30
C PHE A 345 28.00 -8.02 -22.29
N TYR A 346 26.85 -8.10 -22.97
CA TYR A 346 26.51 -7.18 -24.07
C TYR A 346 25.40 -6.18 -23.76
N ASN A 347 24.53 -6.48 -22.80
CA ASN A 347 23.39 -5.60 -22.55
C ASN A 347 23.78 -4.43 -21.63
N SER A 348 23.63 -3.21 -22.14
CA SER A 348 23.81 -1.97 -21.38
C SER A 348 22.55 -1.51 -20.65
N SER A 349 21.45 -2.26 -20.74
CA SER A 349 20.16 -1.95 -20.13
C SER A 349 20.25 -1.51 -18.66
N SER A 350 19.33 -0.62 -18.28
CA SER A 350 19.15 -0.14 -16.91
C SER A 350 18.97 -1.31 -15.91
N THR A 351 19.36 -1.09 -14.66
CA THR A 351 19.23 -2.05 -13.53
C THR A 351 17.83 -2.67 -13.38
N ASN A 352 16.78 -2.05 -13.94
CA ASN A 352 15.41 -2.58 -13.94
C ASN A 352 15.24 -3.85 -14.79
N ASP A 353 16.05 -4.08 -15.83
CA ASP A 353 15.96 -5.30 -16.67
C ASP A 353 16.57 -6.54 -15.99
N GLN A 354 17.24 -6.34 -14.85
CA GLN A 354 17.90 -7.39 -14.07
C GLN A 354 17.13 -7.77 -12.79
N THR A 355 15.92 -7.24 -12.58
CA THR A 355 15.13 -7.57 -11.38
C THR A 355 14.52 -8.97 -11.48
N VAL A 356 14.62 -9.75 -10.41
CA VAL A 356 13.97 -11.06 -10.30
C VAL A 356 12.45 -10.94 -10.38
N SER A 357 11.79 -12.01 -10.77
CA SER A 357 10.32 -12.08 -10.82
C SER A 357 9.75 -12.11 -9.41
N PHE A 358 8.73 -11.27 -9.17
CA PHE A 358 8.01 -11.20 -7.91
C PHE A 358 6.52 -10.93 -8.16
N LEU A 359 5.67 -11.32 -7.22
CA LEU A 359 4.26 -11.01 -7.15
C LEU A 359 4.01 -10.15 -5.91
N CYS A 360 3.57 -8.92 -6.12
CA CYS A 360 3.19 -8.00 -5.04
C CYS A 360 1.92 -7.24 -5.44
N PRO A 361 0.72 -7.74 -5.09
CA PRO A 361 -0.54 -7.16 -5.55
C PRO A 361 -0.80 -5.72 -5.08
N SER A 362 -0.42 -5.39 -3.84
CA SER A 362 -0.61 -4.05 -3.26
C SER A 362 0.37 -3.00 -3.81
N GLY A 363 1.45 -3.43 -4.46
CA GLY A 363 2.56 -2.56 -4.82
C GLY A 363 3.44 -2.11 -3.64
N ASN A 364 3.15 -2.55 -2.41
CA ASN A 364 3.98 -2.38 -1.22
C ASN A 364 4.06 -3.72 -0.47
N CYS A 365 5.22 -4.38 -0.54
CA CYS A 365 5.41 -5.69 0.08
C CYS A 365 6.77 -5.78 0.74
N THR A 366 6.86 -6.54 1.83
CA THR A 366 8.09 -6.79 2.56
C THR A 366 8.31 -8.29 2.72
N TRP A 367 9.55 -8.75 2.57
CA TRP A 367 9.93 -10.14 2.79
C TRP A 367 10.91 -10.21 3.96
N ALA A 368 10.74 -11.22 4.81
CA ALA A 368 11.77 -11.54 5.79
C ALA A 368 13.08 -11.90 5.07
N PRO A 369 14.25 -11.62 5.68
CA PRO A 369 15.53 -11.99 5.08
C PRO A 369 15.57 -13.47 4.69
N PHE A 370 16.02 -13.75 3.47
CA PHE A 370 16.11 -15.10 2.93
C PHE A 370 17.37 -15.25 2.10
N ALA A 371 17.85 -16.48 1.94
CA ALA A 371 19.00 -16.77 1.09
C ALA A 371 18.61 -17.61 -0.13
N SER A 372 19.41 -17.43 -1.18
CA SER A 372 19.24 -18.08 -2.48
C SER A 372 20.61 -18.43 -3.06
N LEU A 373 20.63 -19.50 -3.85
CA LEU A 373 21.69 -19.78 -4.79
C LEU A 373 21.87 -18.60 -5.75
N ALA A 374 23.13 -18.27 -6.04
CA ALA A 374 23.52 -17.18 -6.91
C ALA A 374 24.82 -17.52 -7.65
N VAL A 375 25.17 -16.67 -8.62
CA VAL A 375 26.50 -16.59 -9.20
C VAL A 375 27.12 -15.28 -8.73
N CYS A 376 28.39 -15.35 -8.34
CA CYS A 376 29.17 -14.19 -7.92
C CYS A 376 30.28 -13.91 -8.94
N GLY A 377 30.50 -12.63 -9.19
CA GLY A 377 31.53 -12.11 -10.08
C GLY A 377 32.52 -11.27 -9.28
N LYS A 378 33.82 -11.53 -9.41
CA LYS A 378 34.85 -10.70 -8.76
C LYS A 378 36.08 -10.59 -9.65
N CYS A 379 36.73 -9.44 -9.64
CA CYS A 379 37.97 -9.21 -10.36
C CYS A 379 39.04 -8.65 -9.43
N TYR A 380 40.30 -9.00 -9.72
CA TYR A 380 41.47 -8.49 -9.04
C TYR A 380 42.48 -7.96 -10.06
N ASP A 381 43.19 -6.89 -9.68
CA ASP A 381 44.37 -6.45 -10.39
C ASP A 381 45.52 -7.45 -10.13
N VAL A 382 46.13 -7.93 -11.21
CA VAL A 382 47.27 -8.86 -11.21
C VAL A 382 48.47 -8.30 -11.96
N MET A 383 48.53 -6.97 -12.13
CA MET A 383 49.63 -6.29 -12.82
C MET A 383 50.99 -6.58 -12.18
N ALA A 384 51.04 -6.71 -10.84
CA ALA A 384 52.27 -7.03 -10.10
C ALA A 384 52.82 -8.44 -10.42
N ASP A 385 51.98 -9.34 -10.91
CA ASP A 385 52.34 -10.72 -11.23
C ASP A 385 52.80 -10.89 -12.69
N VAL A 386 52.71 -9.84 -13.51
CA VAL A 386 53.10 -9.86 -14.93
C VAL A 386 54.61 -9.87 -15.07
N LYS A 387 55.13 -10.84 -15.84
CA LYS A 387 56.53 -10.87 -16.28
C LYS A 387 56.67 -10.16 -17.62
N ARG A 388 57.61 -9.22 -17.70
CA ARG A 388 58.01 -8.55 -18.94
C ARG A 388 59.35 -9.11 -19.41
N GLU A 389 59.36 -9.65 -20.63
CA GLU A 389 60.54 -10.26 -21.24
C GLU A 389 60.80 -9.62 -22.60
N GLU A 390 62.05 -9.29 -22.89
CA GLU A 390 62.50 -8.85 -24.22
C GLU A 390 63.25 -10.03 -24.86
N LEU A 391 62.73 -10.51 -25.98
CA LEU A 391 63.13 -11.77 -26.60
C LEU A 391 63.42 -11.55 -28.09
N PHE A 392 64.17 -12.47 -28.69
CA PHE A 392 64.47 -12.51 -30.13
C PHE A 392 64.12 -13.89 -30.66
N GLY A 393 63.38 -13.95 -31.77
CA GLY A 393 63.04 -15.22 -32.41
C GLY A 393 61.83 -15.14 -33.34
N THR A 394 61.34 -16.30 -33.74
CA THR A 394 60.20 -16.48 -34.64
C THR A 394 58.85 -16.63 -33.92
N ASP A 395 58.86 -16.73 -32.59
CA ASP A 395 57.66 -16.86 -31.75
C ASP A 395 57.21 -15.50 -31.20
N LEU A 396 56.60 -14.69 -32.07
CA LEU A 396 56.05 -13.37 -31.72
C LEU A 396 54.77 -13.45 -30.87
N GLY A 397 54.32 -14.66 -30.53
CA GLY A 397 53.16 -15.01 -29.71
C GLY A 397 51.79 -14.78 -30.36
N THR A 398 50.96 -13.93 -29.77
CA THR A 398 49.49 -14.14 -29.67
C THR A 398 48.67 -14.02 -30.96
N ILE A 399 49.22 -13.46 -32.04
CA ILE A 399 48.57 -13.42 -33.35
C ILE A 399 49.52 -13.96 -34.42
N THR A 400 49.13 -15.11 -34.99
CA THR A 400 49.55 -15.73 -36.27
C THR A 400 50.62 -16.84 -36.29
N ALA A 401 50.27 -17.91 -37.02
CA ALA A 401 51.13 -19.00 -37.47
C ALA A 401 52.19 -18.56 -38.51
N THR A 402 52.04 -17.39 -39.15
CA THR A 402 52.98 -16.83 -40.15
C THR A 402 54.15 -16.06 -39.55
N ALA A 403 54.07 -15.65 -38.28
CA ALA A 403 55.19 -15.07 -37.53
C ALA A 403 56.39 -16.04 -37.44
N THR A 404 56.14 -17.33 -37.60
CA THR A 404 57.16 -18.40 -37.62
C THR A 404 58.21 -18.23 -38.74
N ASN A 405 57.96 -17.38 -39.74
CA ASN A 405 58.78 -17.24 -40.94
C ASN A 405 59.81 -16.08 -40.89
N PHE A 406 59.82 -15.24 -39.85
CA PHE A 406 60.78 -14.13 -39.73
C PHE A 406 61.25 -13.93 -38.28
N GLU A 407 62.56 -13.84 -38.05
CA GLU A 407 63.15 -13.58 -36.73
C GLU A 407 63.22 -12.08 -36.44
N THR A 408 62.67 -11.63 -35.31
CA THR A 408 62.77 -10.23 -34.88
C THR A 408 62.74 -10.09 -33.35
N ASN A 409 63.09 -8.89 -32.86
CA ASN A 409 62.97 -8.54 -31.44
C ASN A 409 61.50 -8.32 -31.09
N TYR A 410 61.05 -8.91 -29.99
CA TYR A 410 59.69 -8.78 -29.48
C TYR A 410 59.68 -8.63 -27.96
N THR A 411 58.63 -8.01 -27.44
CA THR A 411 58.40 -7.91 -26.00
C THR A 411 57.21 -8.78 -25.64
N ARG A 412 57.35 -9.59 -24.58
CA ARG A 412 56.30 -10.47 -24.07
C ARG A 412 55.91 -10.04 -22.68
N PHE A 413 54.61 -9.88 -22.47
CA PHE A 413 53.98 -9.77 -21.16
C PHE A 413 53.29 -11.10 -20.86
N SER A 414 53.71 -11.77 -19.79
CA SER A 414 53.19 -13.11 -19.46
C SER A 414 52.72 -13.22 -18.03
N LEU A 415 51.61 -13.93 -17.86
CA LEU A 415 51.14 -14.53 -16.62
C LEU A 415 51.29 -16.06 -16.76
N PRO A 416 51.17 -16.85 -15.68
CA PRO A 416 51.40 -18.30 -15.72
C PRO A 416 50.55 -19.08 -16.73
N TYR A 417 49.44 -18.52 -17.19
CA TYR A 417 48.46 -19.17 -18.06
C TYR A 417 48.10 -18.37 -19.32
N ILE A 418 48.69 -17.18 -19.52
CA ILE A 418 48.40 -16.31 -20.67
C ILE A 418 49.60 -15.44 -21.03
N SER A 419 49.77 -15.11 -22.31
CA SER A 419 50.77 -14.13 -22.71
C SER A 419 50.32 -13.23 -23.85
N LEU A 420 50.68 -11.95 -23.77
CA LEU A 420 50.51 -10.94 -24.81
C LEU A 420 51.88 -10.49 -25.31
N SER A 421 52.16 -10.67 -26.60
CA SER A 421 53.43 -10.26 -27.20
C SER A 421 53.23 -9.68 -28.59
N ASN A 422 54.08 -8.72 -28.92
CA ASN A 422 54.18 -8.08 -30.22
C ASN A 422 55.65 -7.74 -30.53
N MET A 423 55.92 -7.46 -31.81
CA MET A 423 57.23 -6.96 -32.25
C MET A 423 57.60 -5.67 -31.51
N ALA A 424 58.88 -5.50 -31.17
CA ALA A 424 59.34 -4.36 -30.35
C ALA A 424 59.28 -3.00 -31.09
N GLN A 425 59.12 -3.01 -32.41
CA GLN A 425 59.10 -1.83 -33.29
C GLN A 425 57.68 -1.20 -33.41
N GLN A 426 57.44 -0.39 -34.44
CA GLN A 426 56.14 0.26 -34.69
C GLN A 426 55.03 -0.77 -34.96
N LYS A 427 53.79 -0.33 -34.72
CA LYS A 427 52.58 -1.14 -34.88
C LYS A 427 52.51 -1.75 -36.29
N ASP A 428 52.33 -3.06 -36.34
CA ASP A 428 51.90 -3.76 -37.55
C ASP A 428 50.44 -4.18 -37.40
N ASP A 429 49.55 -3.57 -38.18
CA ASP A 429 48.10 -3.84 -38.17
C ASP A 429 47.76 -5.30 -38.51
N GLN A 430 48.68 -6.03 -39.13
CA GLN A 430 48.49 -7.43 -39.51
C GLN A 430 48.88 -8.45 -38.43
N PHE A 431 49.80 -8.07 -37.52
CA PHE A 431 50.42 -9.00 -36.58
C PHE A 431 50.33 -8.56 -35.11
N SER A 432 49.80 -7.36 -34.82
CA SER A 432 49.75 -6.82 -33.46
C SER A 432 48.45 -7.16 -32.72
N ALA A 433 48.58 -7.72 -31.52
CA ALA A 433 47.52 -7.94 -30.55
C ALA A 433 47.47 -6.80 -29.53
N TRP A 434 46.27 -6.32 -29.21
CA TRP A 434 46.06 -5.32 -28.16
C TRP A 434 45.54 -5.94 -26.87
N MET A 435 45.01 -7.15 -26.93
CA MET A 435 44.54 -7.88 -25.76
C MET A 435 44.73 -9.38 -25.94
N ALA A 436 45.01 -10.07 -24.84
CA ALA A 436 44.87 -11.51 -24.70
C ALA A 436 43.97 -11.79 -23.49
N ALA A 437 43.10 -12.79 -23.60
CA ALA A 437 42.32 -13.34 -22.49
C ALA A 437 42.43 -14.87 -22.47
N ALA A 438 42.53 -15.50 -21.30
CA ALA A 438 42.59 -16.95 -21.17
C ALA A 438 41.74 -17.41 -20.00
N THR A 439 41.12 -18.59 -20.15
CA THR A 439 40.24 -19.14 -19.14
C THR A 439 40.89 -20.26 -18.33
N ILE A 440 40.48 -20.37 -17.08
CA ILE A 440 40.98 -21.34 -16.12
C ILE A 440 39.79 -21.88 -15.33
N THR A 441 39.66 -23.20 -15.24
CA THR A 441 38.66 -23.87 -14.39
C THR A 441 39.28 -24.49 -13.14
N ASN A 442 40.59 -24.73 -13.14
CA ASN A 442 41.32 -25.28 -12.01
C ASN A 442 41.81 -24.15 -11.06
N PRO A 443 41.34 -24.12 -9.79
CA PRO A 443 41.73 -23.08 -8.83
C PRO A 443 43.24 -22.97 -8.63
N GLY A 444 43.97 -24.09 -8.67
CA GLY A 444 45.43 -24.14 -8.49
C GLY A 444 46.24 -23.38 -9.52
N ARG A 445 45.67 -23.12 -10.70
CA ARG A 445 46.31 -22.34 -11.77
C ARG A 445 45.99 -20.85 -11.70
N SER A 446 45.01 -20.44 -10.90
CA SER A 446 44.66 -19.04 -10.67
C SER A 446 45.69 -18.35 -9.77
N ILE A 447 45.82 -17.02 -9.89
CA ILE A 447 46.65 -16.21 -9.01
C ILE A 447 45.90 -15.87 -7.73
N LYS A 448 44.67 -15.33 -7.84
CA LYS A 448 43.88 -14.79 -6.72
C LYS A 448 42.72 -15.68 -6.28
N PHE A 449 42.32 -16.68 -7.06
CA PHE A 449 41.16 -17.55 -6.76
C PHE A 449 41.52 -18.98 -6.31
N LYS A 450 42.75 -19.20 -5.82
CA LYS A 450 43.25 -20.53 -5.41
C LYS A 450 42.40 -21.26 -4.38
N ASN A 451 41.77 -20.51 -3.48
CA ASN A 451 40.99 -21.05 -2.36
C ASN A 451 39.49 -21.15 -2.66
N ASN A 452 39.05 -20.82 -3.88
CA ASN A 452 37.66 -20.92 -4.27
C ASN A 452 37.46 -22.20 -5.09
N HIS A 453 36.74 -23.18 -4.54
CA HIS A 453 36.48 -24.47 -5.20
C HIS A 453 35.12 -24.51 -5.91
N LEU A 454 34.47 -23.35 -6.09
CA LEU A 454 33.14 -23.21 -6.71
C LEU A 454 33.21 -22.49 -8.07
N LEU A 455 34.40 -22.43 -8.66
CA LEU A 455 34.68 -21.69 -9.90
C LEU A 455 33.92 -22.25 -11.09
N LEU A 456 33.22 -21.36 -11.79
CA LEU A 456 32.66 -21.63 -13.11
C LEU A 456 33.71 -21.33 -14.20
N SER A 457 34.36 -20.19 -14.10
CA SER A 457 35.46 -19.81 -14.98
C SER A 457 36.23 -18.65 -14.35
N VAL A 458 37.55 -18.73 -14.37
CA VAL A 458 38.46 -17.60 -14.13
C VAL A 458 38.99 -17.15 -15.46
N VAL A 459 38.97 -15.85 -15.72
CA VAL A 459 39.48 -15.23 -16.94
C VAL A 459 40.57 -14.25 -16.56
N GLY A 460 41.80 -14.51 -16.99
CA GLY A 460 42.84 -13.48 -16.95
C GLY A 460 42.89 -12.73 -18.27
N VAL A 461 42.95 -11.40 -18.20
CA VAL A 461 42.99 -10.50 -19.33
C VAL A 461 44.24 -9.63 -19.22
N ILE A 462 45.06 -9.60 -20.26
CA ILE A 462 46.12 -8.63 -20.45
C ILE A 462 45.70 -7.70 -21.58
N LYS A 463 45.62 -6.39 -21.32
CA LYS A 463 45.22 -5.38 -22.29
C LYS A 463 46.26 -4.27 -22.39
N ALA A 464 46.71 -3.98 -23.60
CA ALA A 464 47.60 -2.90 -23.91
C ALA A 464 46.89 -1.55 -23.84
N ASP A 465 47.65 -0.49 -23.51
CA ASP A 465 47.17 0.88 -23.59
C ASP A 465 46.80 1.27 -25.03
N ASP A 466 45.75 2.08 -25.16
CA ASP A 466 45.28 2.60 -26.44
C ASP A 466 46.36 3.39 -27.20
N THR A 467 47.38 3.91 -26.51
CA THR A 467 48.53 4.58 -27.16
C THR A 467 49.21 3.69 -28.19
N TYR A 468 49.28 2.38 -27.99
CA TYR A 468 49.88 1.46 -28.95
C TYR A 468 49.02 1.31 -30.20
N ARG A 469 47.71 1.15 -30.01
CA ARG A 469 46.74 1.06 -31.11
C ARG A 469 46.70 2.33 -31.96
N LEU A 470 46.82 3.49 -31.30
CA LEU A 470 46.85 4.81 -31.91
C LEU A 470 48.23 5.20 -32.47
N ASN A 471 49.20 4.26 -32.48
CA ASN A 471 50.57 4.45 -32.97
C ASN A 471 51.31 5.63 -32.29
N LYS A 472 50.99 5.90 -31.02
CA LYS A 472 51.65 6.91 -30.18
C LYS A 472 52.87 6.36 -29.43
N THR A 473 52.86 5.07 -29.10
CA THR A 473 53.95 4.36 -28.42
C THR A 473 54.40 3.14 -29.24
N ILE A 474 55.68 2.80 -29.15
CA ILE A 474 56.20 1.50 -29.61
C ILE A 474 55.92 0.43 -28.57
N TRP A 475 55.80 -0.84 -28.99
CA TRP A 475 55.37 -1.92 -28.10
C TRP A 475 56.25 -2.06 -26.85
N SER A 476 57.56 -1.97 -26.99
CA SER A 476 58.52 -2.08 -25.88
C SER A 476 58.30 -1.03 -24.79
N LYS A 477 57.69 0.12 -25.12
CA LYS A 477 57.41 1.23 -24.18
C LYS A 477 55.93 1.35 -23.81
N THR A 478 55.06 0.51 -24.38
CA THR A 478 53.63 0.53 -24.13
C THR A 478 53.33 0.00 -22.73
N SER A 479 52.50 0.72 -21.99
CA SER A 479 51.93 0.24 -20.73
C SER A 479 50.84 -0.80 -20.99
N ILE A 480 50.70 -1.74 -20.06
CA ILE A 480 49.67 -2.77 -20.10
C ILE A 480 48.90 -2.78 -18.78
N THR A 481 47.70 -3.35 -18.83
CA THR A 481 46.85 -3.64 -17.67
C THR A 481 46.62 -5.15 -17.62
N ALA A 482 46.60 -5.72 -16.42
CA ALA A 482 46.34 -7.14 -16.23
C ALA A 482 45.31 -7.35 -15.12
N THR A 483 44.25 -8.09 -15.43
CA THR A 483 43.13 -8.32 -14.51
C THR A 483 42.76 -9.79 -14.53
N GLU A 484 42.51 -10.37 -13.36
CA GLU A 484 41.99 -11.73 -13.20
C GLU A 484 40.57 -11.66 -12.62
N CYS A 485 39.59 -12.09 -13.40
CA CYS A 485 38.18 -12.09 -13.06
C CYS A 485 37.66 -13.51 -12.90
N ALA A 486 36.69 -13.75 -12.02
CA ALA A 486 36.07 -15.05 -11.86
C ALA A 486 34.55 -14.96 -11.79
N LEU A 487 33.89 -15.97 -12.36
CA LEU A 487 32.52 -16.34 -12.08
C LEU A 487 32.52 -17.63 -11.26
N TYR A 488 31.72 -17.70 -10.21
CA TYR A 488 31.62 -18.86 -9.32
C TYR A 488 30.25 -18.95 -8.68
N PHE A 489 29.85 -20.16 -8.30
CA PHE A 489 28.64 -20.34 -7.50
C PHE A 489 28.85 -19.77 -6.10
N CYS A 490 27.82 -19.12 -5.59
CA CYS A 490 27.79 -18.59 -4.23
C CYS A 490 26.34 -18.67 -3.68
N THR A 491 26.20 -18.41 -2.40
CA THR A 491 24.89 -18.21 -1.77
C THR A 491 24.82 -16.77 -1.30
N ASN A 492 23.71 -16.08 -1.61
CA ASN A 492 23.48 -14.72 -1.19
C ASN A 492 22.25 -14.66 -0.28
N ALA A 493 22.34 -13.88 0.79
CA ALA A 493 21.20 -13.48 1.59
C ALA A 493 20.70 -12.11 1.13
N TYR A 494 19.39 -11.96 1.07
CA TYR A 494 18.71 -10.79 0.54
C TYR A 494 17.79 -10.17 1.59
N ASN A 495 17.81 -8.84 1.63
CA ASN A 495 16.75 -8.05 2.25
C ASN A 495 15.98 -7.35 1.12
N SER A 496 14.72 -7.75 0.95
CA SER A 496 13.90 -7.40 -0.21
C SER A 496 12.62 -6.71 0.22
N SER A 497 12.29 -5.60 -0.44
CA SER A 497 11.03 -4.89 -0.28
C SER A 497 10.57 -4.33 -1.61
N VAL A 498 9.27 -4.17 -1.80
CA VAL A 498 8.67 -3.49 -2.94
C VAL A 498 8.04 -2.22 -2.40
N GLN A 499 8.39 -1.09 -3.00
CA GLN A 499 7.79 0.21 -2.70
C GLN A 499 7.32 0.84 -4.00
N HIS A 500 6.07 1.27 -4.05
CA HIS A 500 5.47 1.86 -5.26
C HIS A 500 5.62 0.96 -6.50
N GLY A 501 5.48 -0.36 -6.32
CA GLY A 501 5.60 -1.37 -7.38
C GLY A 501 7.03 -1.63 -7.87
N ARG A 502 8.06 -1.07 -7.24
CA ARG A 502 9.48 -1.32 -7.58
C ARG A 502 10.17 -2.14 -6.50
N LEU A 503 10.81 -3.23 -6.91
CA LEU A 503 11.65 -4.06 -6.04
C LEU A 503 12.94 -3.31 -5.67
N GLN A 504 13.16 -3.15 -4.38
CA GLN A 504 14.42 -2.73 -3.78
C GLN A 504 14.99 -3.92 -3.01
N GLU A 505 16.15 -4.39 -3.44
CA GLU A 505 16.79 -5.56 -2.87
C GLU A 505 18.26 -5.27 -2.60
N THR A 506 18.74 -5.72 -1.43
CA THR A 506 20.13 -5.57 -1.01
C THR A 506 20.69 -6.91 -0.56
N VAL A 507 21.93 -7.19 -0.95
CA VAL A 507 22.65 -8.39 -0.49
C VAL A 507 23.24 -8.10 0.89
N ILE A 508 22.81 -8.86 1.89
CA ILE A 508 23.23 -8.70 3.30
C ILE A 508 24.29 -9.72 3.73
N GLY A 509 24.54 -10.75 2.92
CA GLY A 509 25.58 -11.75 3.14
C GLY A 509 25.85 -12.58 1.88
N THR A 510 27.09 -13.05 1.74
CA THR A 510 27.55 -13.86 0.61
C THR A 510 28.52 -14.94 1.10
N TRP A 511 28.28 -16.19 0.71
CA TRP A 511 29.13 -17.33 1.11
C TRP A 511 29.51 -18.22 -0.06
N THR A 512 30.68 -18.86 0.06
CA THR A 512 31.27 -19.78 -0.91
C THR A 512 31.64 -21.11 -0.25
N GLU A 513 30.85 -21.54 0.74
CA GLU A 513 31.07 -22.75 1.52
C GLU A 513 30.46 -23.97 0.81
N ARG A 514 31.31 -24.92 0.41
CA ARG A 514 30.91 -26.23 -0.11
C ARG A 514 30.70 -27.21 1.04
N VAL A 515 29.60 -27.96 1.03
CA VAL A 515 29.39 -29.04 2.00
C VAL A 515 30.46 -30.13 1.79
N PRO A 516 31.22 -30.52 2.81
CA PRO A 516 32.23 -31.57 2.70
C PRO A 516 31.64 -32.88 2.20
N GLY A 517 32.31 -33.53 1.23
CA GLY A 517 31.85 -34.77 0.62
C GLY A 517 30.71 -34.63 -0.39
N SER A 518 30.15 -33.43 -0.59
CA SER A 518 29.26 -33.18 -1.73
C SER A 518 30.03 -33.22 -3.06
N PHE A 519 29.33 -33.48 -4.17
CA PHE A 519 29.96 -33.61 -5.50
C PHE A 519 31.05 -34.70 -5.59
N SER A 520 30.87 -35.80 -4.84
CA SER A 520 31.75 -36.97 -4.89
C SER A 520 31.40 -37.93 -6.03
N ALA A 521 32.33 -38.79 -6.45
CA ALA A 521 32.06 -39.81 -7.47
C ALA A 521 30.89 -40.73 -7.10
N MET A 522 30.10 -41.11 -8.10
CA MET A 522 29.04 -42.11 -7.95
C MET A 522 29.61 -43.54 -7.89
N PRO A 523 28.98 -44.47 -7.14
CA PRO A 523 29.34 -45.89 -7.15
C PRO A 523 29.19 -46.50 -8.55
N GLY A 524 30.17 -47.28 -8.99
CA GLY A 524 30.17 -47.92 -10.31
C GLY A 524 30.70 -47.04 -11.45
N GLY A 525 31.10 -45.80 -11.16
CA GLY A 525 31.75 -44.93 -12.13
C GLY A 525 33.20 -45.36 -12.47
N PRO A 526 33.76 -44.90 -13.60
CA PRO A 526 35.09 -45.23 -14.11
C PRO A 526 36.25 -45.14 -13.12
N LEU A 527 36.21 -44.14 -12.25
CA LEU A 527 37.29 -43.77 -11.34
C LEU A 527 37.18 -44.49 -9.98
N GLY A 528 36.00 -45.02 -9.63
CA GLY A 528 35.73 -45.62 -8.32
C GLY A 528 35.99 -44.66 -7.13
N PRO A 529 35.61 -45.02 -5.89
CA PRO A 529 35.74 -44.12 -4.73
C PRO A 529 37.20 -43.87 -4.29
N SER A 530 38.08 -44.88 -4.40
CA SER A 530 39.46 -44.79 -3.91
C SER A 530 40.34 -43.90 -4.77
N ASN A 531 40.23 -43.97 -6.11
CA ASN A 531 41.03 -43.13 -6.99
C ASN A 531 40.45 -41.74 -7.17
N PHE A 532 39.17 -41.54 -6.82
CA PHE A 532 38.52 -40.23 -6.90
C PHE A 532 39.17 -39.19 -5.99
N SER A 533 39.56 -39.58 -4.77
CA SER A 533 40.23 -38.67 -3.83
C SER A 533 41.57 -38.12 -4.39
N ASP A 534 42.38 -38.97 -5.02
CA ASP A 534 43.62 -38.53 -5.66
C ASP A 534 43.35 -37.68 -6.90
N PHE A 535 42.31 -38.00 -7.68
CA PHE A 535 41.91 -37.24 -8.87
C PHE A 535 41.40 -35.84 -8.51
N GLU A 536 40.60 -35.72 -7.45
CA GLU A 536 40.15 -34.43 -6.91
C GLU A 536 41.35 -33.61 -6.43
N SER A 537 42.26 -34.22 -5.67
CA SER A 537 43.48 -33.55 -5.21
C SER A 537 44.35 -33.06 -6.37
N TYR A 538 44.51 -33.86 -7.42
CA TYR A 538 45.23 -33.47 -8.64
C TYR A 538 44.55 -32.32 -9.39
N ASN A 539 43.22 -32.24 -9.36
CA ASN A 539 42.44 -31.16 -9.96
C ASN A 539 42.18 -29.98 -9.02
N ASN A 540 42.82 -29.94 -7.84
CA ASN A 540 42.60 -28.91 -6.81
C ASN A 540 41.12 -28.71 -6.47
N ASP A 541 40.38 -29.82 -6.37
CA ASP A 541 38.94 -29.86 -6.09
C ASP A 541 38.10 -29.02 -7.08
N SER A 542 38.57 -28.88 -8.33
CA SER A 542 37.85 -28.19 -9.39
C SER A 542 36.54 -28.89 -9.74
N LEU A 543 35.50 -28.10 -10.00
CA LEU A 543 34.21 -28.60 -10.47
C LEU A 543 34.26 -29.20 -11.89
N TYR A 544 35.30 -28.90 -12.68
CA TYR A 544 35.37 -29.27 -14.09
C TYR A 544 36.79 -29.54 -14.59
N SER A 545 36.95 -30.67 -15.28
CA SER A 545 38.18 -31.07 -15.95
C SER A 545 37.98 -31.13 -17.47
N TYR A 546 38.83 -30.40 -18.21
CA TYR A 546 38.81 -30.35 -19.68
C TYR A 546 39.14 -31.70 -20.33
N PHE A 547 40.04 -32.48 -19.71
CA PHE A 547 40.54 -33.75 -20.27
C PHE A 547 39.57 -34.93 -20.13
N GLY A 548 38.46 -34.72 -19.42
CA GLY A 548 37.46 -35.75 -19.10
C GLY A 548 37.07 -35.69 -17.63
N ASN A 549 35.85 -36.15 -17.34
CA ASN A 549 35.25 -36.12 -16.00
C ASN A 549 34.73 -37.52 -15.61
N THR A 550 34.09 -37.61 -14.45
CA THR A 550 33.38 -38.82 -13.96
C THR A 550 31.99 -38.44 -13.48
N ASP A 551 31.08 -39.41 -13.44
CA ASP A 551 29.76 -39.22 -12.83
C ASP A 551 29.88 -38.93 -11.32
N ARG A 552 29.19 -37.90 -10.86
CA ARG A 552 29.26 -37.35 -9.49
C ARG A 552 27.87 -37.04 -8.96
N TYR A 553 27.70 -37.13 -7.65
CA TYR A 553 26.51 -36.61 -7.00
C TYR A 553 26.40 -35.09 -7.15
N ASP A 554 25.23 -34.54 -6.83
CA ASP A 554 25.00 -33.10 -6.86
C ASP A 554 25.93 -32.36 -5.86
N LEU A 555 26.32 -31.16 -6.26
CA LEU A 555 27.05 -30.23 -5.40
C LEU A 555 26.10 -29.63 -4.38
N GLN A 556 26.54 -29.51 -3.14
CA GLN A 556 25.80 -28.83 -2.08
C GLN A 556 26.60 -27.65 -1.54
N LEU A 557 25.95 -26.51 -1.46
CA LEU A 557 26.44 -25.28 -0.84
C LEU A 557 25.73 -25.09 0.49
N GLN A 558 26.39 -24.45 1.45
CA GLN A 558 25.78 -24.17 2.76
C GLN A 558 26.05 -22.73 3.20
N VAL A 559 25.16 -22.20 4.03
CA VAL A 559 25.41 -20.98 4.80
C VAL A 559 25.85 -21.41 6.21
N PRO A 560 26.94 -20.85 6.77
CA PRO A 560 27.36 -21.13 8.14
C PRO A 560 26.22 -20.91 9.14
N GLU A 561 26.00 -21.88 10.03
CA GLU A 561 24.83 -21.89 10.93
C GLU A 561 24.76 -20.66 11.83
N SER A 562 25.89 -20.23 12.40
CA SER A 562 25.97 -19.04 13.25
C SER A 562 25.57 -17.76 12.52
N GLU A 563 25.92 -17.65 11.24
CA GLU A 563 25.58 -16.49 10.41
C GLU A 563 24.13 -16.54 9.96
N ALA A 564 23.64 -17.74 9.59
CA ALA A 564 22.24 -17.95 9.22
C ALA A 564 21.28 -17.60 10.37
N GLN A 565 21.65 -17.92 11.61
CA GLN A 565 20.89 -17.54 12.81
C GLN A 565 20.96 -16.04 13.09
N THR A 566 22.15 -15.44 13.02
CA THR A 566 22.34 -13.99 13.25
C THR A 566 21.52 -13.14 12.29
N LEU A 567 21.37 -13.61 11.05
CA LEU A 567 20.59 -12.93 10.00
C LEU A 567 19.11 -13.34 9.98
N GLY A 568 18.68 -14.25 10.85
CA GLY A 568 17.29 -14.72 10.93
C GLY A 568 16.82 -15.50 9.69
N LEU A 569 17.72 -16.16 8.97
CA LEU A 569 17.41 -16.87 7.71
C LEU A 569 16.71 -18.22 7.94
N VAL A 570 16.94 -18.83 9.11
CA VAL A 570 16.40 -20.14 9.48
C VAL A 570 16.13 -20.20 10.99
N PRO A 571 15.21 -21.08 11.45
CA PRO A 571 15.02 -21.36 12.87
C PRO A 571 16.29 -21.91 13.54
N GLU A 572 16.39 -21.82 14.87
CA GLU A 572 17.52 -22.39 15.64
C GLU A 572 17.72 -23.88 15.32
N ASN A 573 18.98 -24.30 15.14
CA ASN A 573 19.41 -25.67 14.79
C ASN A 573 19.03 -26.17 13.39
N ALA A 574 18.65 -25.30 12.46
CA ALA A 574 18.40 -25.67 11.06
C ALA A 574 19.59 -25.28 10.15
N THR A 575 20.00 -26.20 9.28
CA THR A 575 21.04 -25.92 8.27
C THR A 575 20.44 -25.50 6.94
N LEU A 576 20.92 -24.41 6.36
CA LEU A 576 20.49 -23.95 5.05
C LEU A 576 21.43 -24.48 3.96
N ARG A 577 20.89 -25.32 3.06
CA ARG A 577 21.66 -25.97 1.99
C ARG A 577 21.02 -25.73 0.62
N PHE A 578 21.88 -25.66 -0.39
CA PHE A 578 21.49 -25.41 -1.78
C PHE A 578 22.14 -26.45 -2.69
N ASN A 579 21.37 -27.01 -3.62
CA ASN A 579 21.84 -28.11 -4.48
C ASN A 579 22.03 -27.63 -5.91
N VAL A 580 23.15 -28.00 -6.53
CA VAL A 580 23.42 -27.77 -7.95
C VAL A 580 23.73 -29.10 -8.61
N SER A 581 22.98 -29.45 -9.65
CA SER A 581 23.18 -30.74 -10.32
C SER A 581 24.50 -30.81 -11.08
N GLN A 582 25.03 -32.03 -11.23
CA GLN A 582 26.19 -32.26 -12.10
C GLN A 582 25.91 -31.81 -13.54
N ASP A 583 24.69 -32.06 -14.03
CA ASP A 583 24.21 -31.59 -15.34
C ASP A 583 24.41 -30.09 -15.51
N THR A 584 23.98 -29.30 -14.51
CA THR A 584 24.14 -27.84 -14.51
C THR A 584 25.60 -27.44 -14.52
N ILE A 585 26.41 -28.00 -13.63
CA ILE A 585 27.82 -27.65 -13.45
C ILE A 585 28.57 -27.94 -14.75
N GLY A 586 28.48 -29.18 -15.25
CA GLY A 586 29.19 -29.62 -16.42
C GLY A 586 28.76 -28.87 -17.68
N SER A 587 27.45 -28.69 -17.89
CA SER A 587 26.94 -28.01 -19.08
C SER A 587 27.23 -26.50 -19.09
N THR A 588 27.11 -25.83 -17.95
CA THR A 588 27.38 -24.38 -17.82
C THR A 588 28.88 -24.09 -17.95
N ILE A 589 29.74 -24.85 -17.26
CA ILE A 589 31.19 -24.64 -17.32
C ILE A 589 31.73 -24.99 -18.71
N ALA A 590 31.25 -26.07 -19.33
CA ALA A 590 31.59 -26.40 -20.71
C ALA A 590 31.20 -25.23 -21.63
N PHE A 591 29.94 -24.81 -21.65
CA PHE A 591 29.49 -23.68 -22.48
C PHE A 591 30.33 -22.41 -22.28
N LEU A 592 30.57 -21.99 -21.04
CA LEU A 592 31.37 -20.81 -20.74
C LEU A 592 32.76 -20.92 -21.37
N ASN A 593 33.47 -22.03 -21.13
CA ASN A 593 34.87 -22.14 -21.50
C ASN A 593 35.08 -22.58 -22.96
N THR A 594 34.22 -23.43 -23.52
CA THR A 594 34.38 -23.97 -24.88
C THR A 594 33.61 -23.19 -25.94
N ASN A 595 32.43 -22.66 -25.63
CA ASN A 595 31.54 -22.04 -26.64
C ASN A 595 31.53 -20.51 -26.56
N PHE A 596 31.50 -19.95 -25.35
CA PHE A 596 31.47 -18.50 -25.16
C PHE A 596 32.89 -17.91 -25.23
N PHE A 597 33.81 -18.41 -24.40
CA PHE A 597 35.21 -17.98 -24.39
C PHE A 597 36.05 -18.59 -25.53
N GLN A 598 35.60 -19.70 -26.14
CA GLN A 598 36.20 -20.35 -27.33
C GLN A 598 37.72 -20.62 -27.23
N THR A 599 38.20 -21.09 -26.07
CA THR A 599 39.65 -21.34 -25.85
C THR A 599 40.18 -22.65 -26.42
N SER A 600 39.38 -23.40 -27.19
CA SER A 600 39.75 -24.72 -27.71
C SER A 600 40.64 -24.70 -28.97
N VAL A 601 40.72 -23.58 -29.69
CA VAL A 601 41.54 -23.48 -30.93
C VAL A 601 42.89 -22.81 -30.68
N ASN A 602 43.02 -22.06 -29.58
CA ASN A 602 44.26 -21.57 -28.98
C ASN A 602 43.91 -21.28 -27.51
N PRO A 603 44.73 -21.66 -26.51
CA PRO A 603 44.36 -21.62 -25.09
C PRO A 603 44.07 -20.21 -24.54
N GLN A 604 44.20 -19.18 -25.38
CA GLN A 604 43.93 -17.79 -25.11
C GLN A 604 43.19 -17.16 -26.31
N ALA A 605 42.12 -16.42 -26.04
CA ALA A 605 41.45 -15.53 -26.96
C ALA A 605 42.26 -14.24 -27.12
N VAL A 606 42.28 -13.66 -28.32
CA VAL A 606 43.09 -12.46 -28.62
C VAL A 606 42.28 -11.41 -29.34
N TRP A 607 42.69 -10.15 -29.21
CA TRP A 607 42.05 -9.05 -29.91
C TRP A 607 43.07 -8.14 -30.60
N PRO A 608 42.91 -7.85 -31.91
CA PRO A 608 41.95 -8.49 -32.82
C PRO A 608 42.35 -9.95 -33.11
N GLN A 609 41.40 -10.86 -33.35
CA GLN A 609 41.72 -12.26 -33.70
C GLN A 609 41.75 -12.46 -35.22
N ARG A 610 42.83 -13.07 -35.73
CA ARG A 610 43.03 -13.38 -37.16
C ARG A 610 42.89 -14.88 -37.41
N GLY A 611 41.89 -15.28 -38.17
CA GLY A 611 41.68 -16.63 -38.69
C GLY A 611 42.19 -16.80 -40.13
N SER A 612 42.06 -18.02 -40.67
CA SER A 612 42.52 -18.39 -42.02
C SER A 612 41.83 -17.64 -43.18
N GLN A 613 40.70 -16.98 -42.91
CA GLN A 613 39.87 -16.23 -43.87
C GLN A 613 39.77 -14.72 -43.54
N GLY A 614 40.57 -14.21 -42.59
CA GLY A 614 40.49 -12.80 -42.13
C GLY A 614 40.28 -12.67 -40.63
N PHE A 615 39.81 -11.50 -40.15
CA PHE A 615 39.51 -11.31 -38.72
C PHE A 615 38.28 -12.12 -38.32
N SER A 616 38.43 -13.02 -37.34
CA SER A 616 37.34 -13.81 -36.77
C SER A 616 37.31 -13.52 -35.28
N GLN A 617 36.34 -12.73 -34.83
CA GLN A 617 36.26 -12.28 -33.45
C GLN A 617 35.39 -13.23 -32.64
N THR A 618 35.91 -13.72 -31.52
CA THR A 618 35.08 -14.42 -30.53
C THR A 618 34.20 -13.40 -29.80
N PRO A 619 32.95 -13.76 -29.48
CA PRO A 619 32.10 -12.90 -28.65
C PRO A 619 32.83 -12.43 -27.38
N ALA A 620 33.44 -13.36 -26.63
CA ALA A 620 34.19 -13.03 -25.43
C ALA A 620 35.32 -12.01 -25.62
N ALA A 621 36.17 -12.17 -26.65
CA ALA A 621 37.27 -11.25 -26.89
C ALA A 621 36.77 -9.83 -27.17
N GLN A 622 35.67 -9.70 -27.90
CA GLN A 622 35.02 -8.41 -28.13
C GLN A 622 34.53 -7.81 -26.81
N ALA A 623 33.78 -8.57 -26.01
CA ALA A 623 33.20 -8.08 -24.77
C ALA A 623 34.28 -7.62 -23.76
N PHE A 624 35.39 -8.36 -23.66
CA PHE A 624 36.51 -7.97 -22.78
C PHE A 624 37.24 -6.73 -23.28
N TYR A 625 37.45 -6.62 -24.59
CA TYR A 625 38.15 -5.49 -25.17
C TYR A 625 37.34 -4.19 -25.06
N GLU A 626 36.04 -4.26 -25.38
CA GLU A 626 35.11 -3.12 -25.33
C GLU A 626 34.75 -2.70 -23.90
N SER A 627 34.91 -3.58 -22.91
CA SER A 627 34.65 -3.24 -21.51
C SER A 627 35.61 -2.14 -21.02
N THR A 628 35.02 -1.11 -20.42
CA THR A 628 35.76 -0.05 -19.71
C THR A 628 36.08 -0.45 -18.27
N ASN A 629 35.31 -1.38 -17.68
CA ASN A 629 35.49 -1.85 -16.31
C ASN A 629 35.05 -3.32 -16.22
N LEU A 630 36.04 -4.22 -16.27
CA LEU A 630 35.82 -5.66 -16.22
C LEU A 630 35.12 -6.10 -14.92
N THR A 631 35.41 -5.46 -13.79
CA THR A 631 34.75 -5.76 -12.50
C THR A 631 33.24 -5.59 -12.61
N LYS A 632 32.78 -4.43 -13.10
CA LYS A 632 31.34 -4.17 -13.29
C LYS A 632 30.73 -5.09 -14.35
N THR A 633 31.47 -5.43 -15.40
CA THR A 633 30.99 -6.38 -16.41
C THR A 633 30.75 -7.76 -15.80
N PHE A 634 31.71 -8.30 -15.03
CA PHE A 634 31.56 -9.61 -14.39
C PHE A 634 30.49 -9.61 -13.29
N GLU A 635 30.33 -8.51 -12.55
CA GLU A 635 29.21 -8.33 -11.61
C GLU A 635 27.86 -8.36 -12.33
N LYS A 636 27.72 -7.69 -13.48
CA LYS A 636 26.49 -7.72 -14.29
C LYS A 636 26.17 -9.11 -14.83
N VAL A 637 27.19 -9.85 -15.28
CA VAL A 637 27.03 -11.23 -15.73
C VAL A 637 26.56 -12.11 -14.58
N ALA A 638 27.20 -11.99 -13.42
CA ALA A 638 26.83 -12.70 -12.20
C ALA A 638 25.38 -12.38 -11.76
N GLN A 639 24.95 -11.11 -11.82
CA GLN A 639 23.59 -10.68 -11.54
C GLN A 639 22.57 -11.25 -12.54
N SER A 640 22.89 -11.23 -13.84
CA SER A 640 22.04 -11.79 -14.89
C SER A 640 21.84 -13.31 -14.72
N MET A 641 22.92 -14.04 -14.47
CA MET A 641 22.86 -15.48 -14.17
C MET A 641 22.08 -15.75 -12.88
N THR A 642 22.29 -14.96 -11.83
CA THR A 642 21.57 -15.07 -10.55
C THR A 642 20.07 -14.83 -10.72
N LYS A 643 19.69 -13.81 -11.51
CA LYS A 643 18.29 -13.54 -11.85
C LYS A 643 17.66 -14.76 -12.51
N TRP A 644 18.32 -15.32 -13.52
CA TRP A 644 17.83 -16.51 -14.21
C TRP A 644 17.70 -17.71 -13.26
N ILE A 645 18.67 -17.95 -12.37
CA ILE A 645 18.62 -19.03 -11.37
C ILE A 645 17.36 -18.90 -10.48
N ARG A 646 17.06 -17.67 -10.02
CA ARG A 646 15.93 -17.39 -9.13
C ARG A 646 14.59 -17.46 -9.84
N ASP A 647 14.54 -17.09 -11.11
CA ASP A 647 13.33 -17.17 -11.95
C ASP A 647 13.04 -18.59 -12.44
N TYR A 648 14.09 -19.40 -12.65
CA TYR A 648 13.99 -20.78 -13.10
C TYR A 648 13.55 -21.73 -11.97
N SER A 649 13.95 -21.44 -10.73
CA SER A 649 13.62 -22.30 -9.60
C SER A 649 12.15 -22.17 -9.20
N ASN A 650 11.52 -23.29 -8.83
CA ASN A 650 10.16 -23.29 -8.27
C ASN A 650 10.10 -22.80 -6.81
N ALA A 651 11.25 -22.56 -6.17
CA ALA A 651 11.31 -22.08 -4.81
C ALA A 651 10.99 -20.58 -4.75
N THR A 652 10.17 -20.20 -3.78
CA THR A 652 9.75 -18.82 -3.59
C THR A 652 9.77 -18.47 -2.11
N GLN A 653 10.14 -17.22 -1.81
CA GLN A 653 10.01 -16.67 -0.48
C GLN A 653 8.67 -15.94 -0.35
N ARG A 654 7.92 -16.26 0.69
CA ARG A 654 6.66 -15.57 1.02
C ARG A 654 6.93 -14.28 1.78
N GLY A 655 6.19 -13.24 1.43
CA GLY A 655 6.25 -11.94 2.07
C GLY A 655 4.92 -11.56 2.70
N VAL A 656 4.88 -10.32 3.18
CA VAL A 656 3.70 -9.66 3.71
C VAL A 656 3.39 -8.46 2.80
N GLN A 657 2.12 -8.25 2.51
CA GLN A 657 1.67 -7.08 1.76
C GLN A 657 1.19 -6.01 2.73
N GLU A 658 1.51 -4.77 2.40
CA GLU A 658 1.22 -3.60 3.21
C GLU A 658 0.25 -2.69 2.45
N GLU A 659 -0.75 -2.17 3.15
CA GLU A 659 -1.72 -1.23 2.58
C GLU A 659 -1.95 -0.05 3.53
N TRP A 660 -2.26 1.10 2.95
CA TRP A 660 -2.65 2.30 3.69
C TRP A 660 -4.10 2.16 4.16
N VAL A 661 -4.30 1.96 5.46
CA VAL A 661 -5.62 1.72 6.08
C VAL A 661 -5.97 2.86 7.03
N ILE A 662 -7.21 3.33 6.95
CA ILE A 662 -7.75 4.35 7.86
C ILE A 662 -8.35 3.66 9.09
N HIS A 663 -7.90 4.07 10.28
CA HIS A 663 -8.40 3.63 11.58
C HIS A 663 -9.25 4.70 12.24
N ILE A 664 -10.24 4.23 13.02
CA ILE A 664 -11.08 5.09 13.83
C ILE A 664 -10.38 5.34 15.18
N GLN A 665 -10.03 6.58 15.43
CA GLN A 665 -9.51 7.04 16.71
C GLN A 665 -10.60 7.77 17.50
N VAL A 666 -10.71 7.44 18.79
CA VAL A 666 -11.75 8.01 19.68
C VAL A 666 -11.11 9.02 20.61
N GLN A 667 -11.50 10.28 20.47
CA GLN A 667 -11.08 11.39 21.30
C GLN A 667 -11.98 11.47 22.56
N TRP A 668 -11.67 10.63 23.55
CA TRP A 668 -12.48 10.40 24.76
C TRP A 668 -12.86 11.67 25.53
N TRP A 669 -12.04 12.71 25.48
CA TRP A 669 -12.28 13.94 26.22
C TRP A 669 -13.51 14.72 25.71
N TYR A 670 -13.87 14.60 24.44
CA TYR A 670 -15.08 15.23 23.89
C TYR A 670 -16.38 14.57 24.41
N LEU A 671 -16.35 13.32 24.89
CA LEU A 671 -17.50 12.65 25.51
C LEU A 671 -17.88 13.25 26.87
N ALA A 672 -16.98 13.98 27.52
CA ALA A 672 -17.22 14.56 28.84
C ALA A 672 -18.43 15.49 28.84
N CYS A 673 -18.58 16.34 27.81
CA CYS A 673 -19.68 17.29 27.71
C CYS A 673 -21.05 16.61 27.53
N PRO A 674 -21.26 15.70 26.56
CA PRO A 674 -22.50 14.93 26.44
C PRO A 674 -22.87 14.15 27.71
N LEU A 675 -21.92 13.45 28.33
CA LEU A 675 -22.16 12.67 29.55
C LEU A 675 -22.54 13.59 30.72
N ALA A 676 -21.80 14.68 30.94
CA ALA A 676 -22.12 15.65 31.99
C ALA A 676 -23.51 16.29 31.78
N THR A 677 -23.88 16.57 30.53
CA THR A 677 -25.18 17.16 30.17
C THR A 677 -26.33 16.22 30.51
N VAL A 678 -26.23 14.93 30.16
CA VAL A 678 -27.25 13.93 30.50
C VAL A 678 -27.35 13.72 32.01
N MET A 679 -26.21 13.61 32.70
CA MET A 679 -26.17 13.45 34.16
C MET A 679 -26.79 14.65 34.89
N ALA A 680 -26.45 15.87 34.47
CA ALA A 680 -27.03 17.10 35.01
C ALA A 680 -28.53 17.21 34.72
N GLY A 681 -28.98 16.80 33.52
CA GLY A 681 -30.39 16.76 33.16
C GLY A 681 -31.19 15.74 33.99
N CYS A 682 -30.63 14.54 34.22
CA CYS A 682 -31.22 13.53 35.11
C CYS A 682 -31.35 14.04 36.55
N LEU A 683 -30.29 14.68 37.07
CA LEU A 683 -30.28 15.28 38.39
C LEU A 683 -31.34 16.39 38.50
N PHE A 684 -31.42 17.30 37.54
CA PHE A 684 -32.40 18.37 37.51
C PHE A 684 -33.84 17.82 37.51
N MET A 685 -34.10 16.80 36.70
CA MET A 685 -35.41 16.16 36.66
C MET A 685 -35.78 15.48 37.98
N LEU A 686 -34.83 14.75 38.60
CA LEU A 686 -35.03 14.15 39.92
C LEU A 686 -35.37 15.21 40.98
N LEU A 687 -34.62 16.31 41.02
CA LEU A 687 -34.87 17.42 41.94
C LEU A 687 -36.25 18.05 41.70
N SER A 688 -36.64 18.26 40.44
CA SER A 688 -37.95 18.80 40.08
C SER A 688 -39.10 17.89 40.53
N MET A 689 -38.96 16.58 40.35
CA MET A 689 -39.94 15.61 40.86
C MET A 689 -40.04 15.61 42.38
N LEU A 690 -38.89 15.59 43.06
CA LEU A 690 -38.85 15.58 44.52
C LEU A 690 -39.46 16.84 45.11
N GLU A 691 -39.15 18.02 44.55
CA GLU A 691 -39.73 19.29 45.00
C GLU A 691 -41.24 19.34 44.73
N THR A 692 -41.68 18.95 43.53
CA THR A 692 -43.11 18.88 43.18
C THR A 692 -43.87 17.98 44.15
N ARG A 693 -43.30 16.81 44.48
CA ARG A 693 -43.88 15.86 45.44
C ARG A 693 -43.87 16.39 46.87
N ARG A 694 -42.79 17.03 47.32
CA ARG A 694 -42.68 17.65 48.65
C ARG A 694 -43.70 18.78 48.84
N LEU A 695 -43.99 19.55 47.78
CA LEU A 695 -44.96 20.64 47.80
C LEU A 695 -46.42 20.17 47.66
N GLY A 696 -46.67 18.86 47.50
CA GLY A 696 -48.01 18.30 47.32
C GLY A 696 -48.69 18.74 46.01
N LEU A 697 -47.91 19.21 45.03
CA LEU A 697 -48.43 19.68 43.75
C LEU A 697 -48.58 18.53 42.76
N LYS A 698 -49.53 18.67 41.83
CA LYS A 698 -49.62 17.81 40.65
C LYS A 698 -48.62 18.30 39.59
N PRO A 699 -48.08 17.40 38.74
CA PRO A 699 -47.19 17.78 37.65
C PRO A 699 -47.97 18.45 36.51
N TRP A 700 -48.27 19.73 36.70
CA TRP A 700 -48.94 20.61 35.73
C TRP A 700 -48.05 20.97 34.54
N LYS A 701 -46.73 21.03 34.73
CA LYS A 701 -45.73 21.25 33.67
C LYS A 701 -46.11 22.48 32.83
N THR A 702 -46.24 22.31 31.51
CA THR A 702 -46.68 23.34 30.55
C THR A 702 -48.17 23.20 30.17
N ASP A 703 -48.98 22.51 30.97
CA ASP A 703 -50.40 22.30 30.67
C ASP A 703 -51.18 23.63 30.66
N VAL A 704 -51.85 23.87 29.53
CA VAL A 704 -52.70 25.04 29.32
C VAL A 704 -53.93 24.99 30.23
N ILE A 705 -54.49 23.80 30.45
CA ILE A 705 -55.66 23.63 31.32
C ILE A 705 -55.29 23.96 32.76
N ALA A 706 -54.14 23.47 33.23
CA ALA A 706 -53.62 23.85 34.55
C ALA A 706 -53.40 25.36 34.66
N THR A 707 -52.91 26.00 33.59
CA THR A 707 -52.75 27.46 33.52
C THR A 707 -54.11 28.18 33.60
N LEU A 708 -55.15 27.69 32.93
CA LEU A 708 -56.48 28.31 33.00
C LEU A 708 -57.19 28.07 34.34
N ALA A 709 -56.98 26.91 34.95
CA ALA A 709 -57.65 26.48 36.17
C ALA A 709 -56.96 26.98 37.46
N HIS A 710 -55.64 27.13 37.45
CA HIS A 710 -54.85 27.39 38.66
C HIS A 710 -54.00 28.66 38.61
N ALA A 711 -53.93 29.39 37.47
CA ALA A 711 -53.02 30.54 37.39
C ALA A 711 -53.45 31.74 38.24
N LEU A 712 -54.59 32.39 38.00
CA LEU A 712 -54.96 33.62 38.75
C LEU A 712 -56.37 33.53 39.30
N ASP A 713 -56.58 33.96 40.55
CA ASP A 713 -57.91 34.10 41.11
C ASP A 713 -58.75 35.15 40.36
N ALA A 714 -60.06 35.12 40.56
CA ALA A 714 -61.00 35.98 39.85
C ALA A 714 -60.73 37.49 40.05
N GLU A 715 -60.30 37.90 41.26
CA GLU A 715 -60.05 39.29 41.61
C GLU A 715 -58.78 39.80 40.94
N THR A 716 -57.67 39.06 41.08
CA THR A 716 -56.40 39.44 40.45
C THR A 716 -56.51 39.47 38.93
N ARG A 717 -57.26 38.53 38.34
CA ARG A 717 -57.54 38.50 36.90
C ARG A 717 -58.36 39.72 36.44
N ALA A 718 -59.31 40.19 37.25
CA ALA A 718 -60.07 41.40 36.96
C ALA A 718 -59.18 42.66 37.00
N GLN A 719 -58.27 42.75 37.98
CA GLN A 719 -57.31 43.85 38.09
C GLN A 719 -56.38 43.91 36.87
N LEU A 720 -55.84 42.78 36.42
CA LEU A 720 -54.99 42.70 35.23
C LEU A 720 -55.76 43.08 33.96
N ARG A 721 -56.99 42.59 33.76
CA ARG A 721 -57.84 42.98 32.62
C ARG A 721 -58.13 44.47 32.61
N PHE A 722 -58.33 45.07 33.77
CA PHE A 722 -58.55 46.51 33.90
C PHE A 722 -57.30 47.33 33.57
N ALA A 723 -56.12 46.89 34.03
CA ALA A 723 -54.84 47.49 33.68
C ALA A 723 -54.53 47.35 32.18
N GLU A 724 -54.82 46.20 31.59
CA GLU A 724 -54.63 45.94 30.16
C GLU A 724 -55.47 46.87 29.28
N ARG A 725 -56.76 47.05 29.62
CA ARG A 725 -57.64 48.02 28.94
C ARG A 725 -57.13 49.46 28.96
N ARG A 726 -56.21 49.80 29.88
CA ARG A 726 -55.59 51.12 30.01
C ARG A 726 -54.17 51.18 29.44
N GLY A 727 -53.70 50.13 28.76
CA GLY A 727 -52.34 50.05 28.21
C GLY A 727 -51.26 49.90 29.29
N HIS A 728 -51.61 49.41 30.47
CA HIS A 728 -50.69 49.25 31.60
C HIS A 728 -50.58 47.80 32.10
N GLY A 729 -51.12 46.81 31.38
CA GLY A 729 -51.16 45.43 31.88
C GLY A 729 -49.78 44.82 32.13
N VAL A 730 -48.83 44.96 31.19
CA VAL A 730 -47.45 44.47 31.37
C VAL A 730 -46.77 45.13 32.59
N ARG A 731 -46.81 46.46 32.69
CA ARG A 731 -46.24 47.21 33.82
C ARG A 731 -46.88 46.85 35.16
N THR A 732 -48.16 46.46 35.14
CA THR A 732 -48.89 46.03 36.34
C THR A 732 -48.48 44.61 36.73
N ALA A 733 -48.35 43.70 35.77
CA ALA A 733 -47.85 42.33 35.99
C ALA A 733 -46.40 42.32 36.53
N GLU A 734 -45.54 43.22 36.06
CA GLU A 734 -44.15 43.37 36.54
C GLU A 734 -44.07 43.76 38.02
N ARG A 735 -45.08 44.47 38.54
CA ARG A 735 -45.09 44.99 39.92
C ARG A 735 -45.97 44.16 40.87
N MET A 736 -46.89 43.37 40.33
CA MET A 736 -47.85 42.59 41.09
C MET A 736 -47.18 41.36 41.70
N VAL A 737 -47.15 41.30 43.03
CA VAL A 737 -46.67 40.14 43.79
C VAL A 737 -47.82 39.17 44.00
N VAL A 738 -47.63 37.92 43.59
CA VAL A 738 -48.63 36.85 43.71
C VAL A 738 -48.05 35.63 44.44
N GLY A 739 -48.91 34.82 45.04
CA GLY A 739 -48.54 33.53 45.64
C GLY A 739 -49.72 32.57 45.70
N TYR A 740 -49.46 31.26 45.84
CA TYR A 740 -50.54 30.28 45.93
C TYR A 740 -51.28 30.33 47.27
N GLU A 741 -52.60 30.46 47.19
CA GLU A 741 -53.54 30.27 48.29
C GLU A 741 -54.57 29.20 47.92
N ASP A 742 -55.02 28.43 48.90
CA ASP A 742 -56.12 27.47 48.71
C ASP A 742 -57.43 28.17 49.05
N SER A 743 -58.22 28.51 48.02
CA SER A 743 -59.49 29.23 48.15
C SER A 743 -60.67 28.30 48.46
N GLY A 744 -60.43 26.99 48.64
CA GLY A 744 -61.46 25.97 48.84
C GLY A 744 -62.16 25.53 47.53
N CYS A 745 -62.00 26.31 46.46
CA CYS A 745 -62.44 25.98 45.09
C CYS A 745 -61.24 25.52 44.20
N GLY A 746 -60.02 25.46 44.76
CA GLY A 746 -58.79 25.01 44.12
C GLY A 746 -57.57 25.85 44.54
N LEU A 747 -56.36 25.43 44.15
CA LEU A 747 -55.15 26.22 44.35
C LEU A 747 -55.07 27.31 43.25
N GLU A 748 -54.97 28.59 43.63
CA GLU A 748 -54.92 29.73 42.70
C GLU A 748 -53.83 30.74 43.12
N LEU A 749 -53.19 31.46 42.17
CA LEU A 749 -52.32 32.59 42.53
C LEU A 749 -53.16 33.82 42.85
N LYS A 750 -52.95 34.36 44.04
CA LYS A 750 -53.62 35.57 44.52
C LYS A 750 -52.63 36.71 44.70
N ALA A 751 -53.02 37.92 44.32
CA ALA A 751 -52.24 39.12 44.58
C ALA A 751 -52.11 39.37 46.10
N LYS A 752 -50.87 39.53 46.56
CA LYS A 752 -50.60 40.00 47.92
C LYS A 752 -50.56 41.51 47.90
N GLN A 753 -51.40 42.15 48.71
CA GLN A 753 -51.33 43.60 48.90
C GLN A 753 -49.95 43.95 49.47
N PRO A 754 -49.32 45.06 49.02
CA PRO A 754 -48.10 45.53 49.66
C PRO A 754 -48.41 45.85 51.13
N VAL A 755 -47.68 45.23 52.04
CA VAL A 755 -47.65 45.62 53.46
C VAL A 755 -46.94 46.95 53.59
#